data_AF-A0A922EB33-F1
#
_entry.id   AF-A0A922EB33-F1
#
_cell.length_a   1.000
_cell.length_b   1.000
_cell.length_c   1.000
_cell.angle_alpha   90.00
_cell.angle_beta   90.00
_cell.angle_gamma   90.00
#
_symmetry.space_group_name_H-M   'P 1'
#
loop_
_entity.id
_entity.type
_entity.pdbx_description
1 polymer ?
#
loop_
_entity_poly.entity_id
_entity_poly.type
_entity_poly.pdbx_seq_one_letter_code
_entity_poly.pdbx_strand_id
1 'polypeptide(L)'
;MNFDRLFPTLFPRQRIPIRTEPTLQMPQLPLSFPQTPLLLFLLLLVPIPPYVNSQSENTVLLNLRQQWGNPLSIQSWNSSSSPCDWPEIKCTDGAVTGIILREKNITEKIPGSICDLKNLAILVLASNYIPGEFPRILYNCSKLQTLDLSQNYFVGPIPEDIDRIPTLQYLDLSSNNFSGDIPVAFGKLPELQTLYLLGNLFNGTFPKEIGNLSNLEVLAMAYNEKLVPAPIPPEFGGLRKLKFLWMKQMNLIGEIPENISGLLSLEHLDLSRNNLAGAIPSRLLLLRNLSLVYLFNNKLSGELPSLVEASNLIELDISKNNLTGSIPEDFGKLKNLKVLNLFANQLTGGIPRSLGLLPLIVFRVFSNKLTGTLPSELGLHSELEAFEISENQLNGPLPENLCARGALQGLITFSNNLGGELPKWVGNCRTLRSVQIHENNFSGEVPPGLWTSFNLSTLMLSDNSFSGELPSKLSRNLSRLEIGNNKFSGQIPVGVTLWVNLVVFEASNNLLSGRIPVELTSLPRLSSLLLDGNQLSGEIPSEIISWKSLTTLNLSRNELSGQIPAVIGSLPDLIYLDLSQNQLSGEIPPEIGHLRLTSLNLSSNHLSGKIPFQFDNLAYGNSFFNNSNLCAVSPNLDLPSCYTQTHDSNKLSSTYLAMILVLAIVVFMVAVLSAFYKFRNYRRTKHRRDVATWKLTSFQRLDFTKANIPSNLTENNLIGSGGSGKVYRIATNIPGEFVAVKRIWNNKILDHRLEREFLAEVQILGTIRHSNIVKLLCCFSSENSKLLVYEYKENHSLDRWLHWKKGKSMTGTNPMQHMVLDWPRRLQIAIGAAQGLCYMHYDCSPPVIHRDVKSSNILLDSDFRASIADFGLARMLGKHGESHTMSDVAGSLGYIAPEYAYATKVNEKIDVYSFGVVLLELVTGREPNCGDENRNLAEWASRHYLEGKPVIDALDNEIKKPCYLEEMISIFKLGLICTHKSPSTRPSMKEVLEILRRRGSLGGYEGKKTGSEFDVAPLLGSATYLSSYKSSKKVSKEDDDSLV
;
A
#
# COMPACT_ATOMS: atom_id res chain seq x y z
N MET A 1 5.27 9.75 -12.06
CA MET A 1 5.83 11.05 -11.66
C MET A 1 7.32 11.02 -11.96
N ASN A 2 7.84 12.05 -12.64
CA ASN A 2 9.26 12.37 -12.87
C ASN A 2 10.20 11.20 -13.23
N PHE A 3 10.35 10.95 -14.54
CA PHE A 3 11.31 9.98 -15.09
C PHE A 3 12.79 10.41 -15.00
N ASP A 4 13.11 11.57 -14.41
CA ASP A 4 14.49 12.07 -14.29
C ASP A 4 15.20 11.79 -12.96
N ARG A 5 14.69 10.88 -12.13
CA ARG A 5 15.39 10.49 -10.87
C ARG A 5 15.48 8.98 -10.65
N LEU A 6 15.90 8.25 -11.68
CA LEU A 6 16.51 6.93 -11.56
C LEU A 6 17.69 6.82 -12.55
N PHE A 7 18.67 7.71 -12.41
CA PHE A 7 20.00 7.55 -13.01
C PHE A 7 21.04 7.66 -11.88
N PRO A 8 21.78 6.60 -11.54
CA PRO A 8 23.08 6.77 -10.93
C PRO A 8 24.07 7.15 -12.04
N THR A 9 24.61 8.37 -11.96
CA THR A 9 25.78 8.79 -12.72
C THR A 9 26.95 7.84 -12.42
N LEU A 10 27.27 6.94 -13.34
CA LEU A 10 28.46 6.09 -13.30
C LEU A 10 29.39 6.47 -14.46
N PHE A 11 30.20 7.51 -14.26
CA PHE A 11 31.48 7.70 -14.94
C PHE A 11 32.49 8.17 -13.89
N PRO A 12 33.60 7.46 -13.65
CA PRO A 12 34.63 7.92 -12.74
C PRO A 12 35.46 9.02 -13.42
N ARG A 13 35.31 10.27 -12.97
CA ARG A 13 36.29 11.33 -13.25
C ARG A 13 37.53 11.10 -12.38
N GLN A 14 38.55 10.46 -12.92
CA GLN A 14 39.91 10.54 -12.35
C GLN A 14 40.44 11.97 -12.54
N ARG A 15 40.71 12.67 -11.43
CA ARG A 15 41.53 13.89 -11.40
C ARG A 15 42.92 13.52 -10.87
N ILE A 16 43.93 13.68 -11.71
CA ILE A 16 45.35 13.73 -11.32
C ILE A 16 45.66 15.20 -10.93
N PRO A 17 46.38 15.48 -9.83
CA PRO A 17 46.65 16.84 -9.40
C PRO A 17 47.91 17.40 -10.08
N ILE A 18 47.83 18.63 -10.60
CA ILE A 18 49.02 19.44 -10.90
C ILE A 18 48.89 20.77 -10.16
N ARG A 19 49.95 21.06 -9.39
CA ARG A 19 50.21 22.21 -8.52
C ARG A 19 50.12 23.56 -9.25
N THR A 20 49.53 24.54 -8.57
CA THR A 20 49.60 25.99 -8.80
C THR A 20 50.97 26.54 -8.40
N GLU A 21 51.55 27.55 -9.08
CA GLU A 21 51.50 29.01 -8.77
C GLU A 21 52.57 29.76 -9.66
N PRO A 22 52.71 31.12 -9.68
CA PRO A 22 51.72 32.18 -9.96
C PRO A 22 52.25 33.43 -10.77
N THR A 23 51.32 34.31 -11.19
CA THR A 23 51.38 35.82 -11.33
C THR A 23 52.37 36.51 -12.30
N LEU A 24 52.00 37.53 -13.09
CA LEU A 24 51.64 38.90 -12.66
C LEU A 24 50.92 39.79 -13.74
N GLN A 25 49.90 40.51 -13.26
CA GLN A 25 49.46 41.93 -13.48
C GLN A 25 49.13 42.55 -14.86
N MET A 26 47.82 42.89 -15.00
CA MET A 26 47.11 44.14 -15.39
C MET A 26 47.91 45.42 -15.77
N PRO A 27 47.33 46.42 -16.53
CA PRO A 27 45.99 47.00 -16.32
C PRO A 27 45.17 47.47 -17.57
N GLN A 28 44.00 48.06 -17.28
CA GLN A 28 42.87 48.45 -18.13
C GLN A 28 42.91 49.89 -18.73
N LEU A 29 42.25 50.05 -19.91
CA LEU A 29 41.38 51.15 -20.44
C LEU A 29 41.99 52.59 -20.63
N PRO A 30 41.33 53.54 -21.34
CA PRO A 30 40.31 53.54 -22.42
C PRO A 30 40.71 54.45 -23.64
N LEU A 31 40.03 54.56 -24.81
CA LEU A 31 38.93 55.49 -25.14
C LEU A 31 38.66 55.53 -26.68
N SER A 32 37.36 55.59 -27.03
CA SER A 32 36.63 56.18 -28.18
C SER A 32 37.27 56.60 -29.54
N PHE A 33 36.55 56.18 -30.60
CA PHE A 33 36.40 56.63 -32.01
C PHE A 33 36.21 58.16 -32.26
N PRO A 34 36.11 58.71 -33.52
CA PRO A 34 35.91 58.07 -34.85
C PRO A 34 36.72 58.65 -36.05
N GLN A 35 36.71 57.95 -37.20
CA GLN A 35 36.17 58.41 -38.51
C GLN A 35 36.63 57.50 -39.68
N THR A 36 35.63 57.02 -40.43
CA THR A 36 35.66 56.38 -41.77
C THR A 36 35.97 57.42 -42.88
N PRO A 37 36.06 57.11 -44.21
CA PRO A 37 35.64 55.89 -44.91
C PRO A 37 36.52 55.40 -46.10
N LEU A 38 36.17 54.20 -46.63
CA LEU A 38 36.24 53.73 -48.04
C LEU A 38 37.63 53.70 -48.73
N LEU A 39 38.03 52.74 -49.57
CA LEU A 39 37.32 51.81 -50.46
C LEU A 39 38.33 50.73 -50.91
N LEU A 40 37.79 49.54 -51.15
CA LEU A 40 38.18 48.40 -52.01
C LEU A 40 39.27 48.66 -53.10
N PHE A 41 40.06 47.68 -53.58
CA PHE A 41 39.64 46.40 -54.21
C PHE A 41 40.89 45.56 -54.57
N LEU A 42 40.65 44.26 -54.86
CA LEU A 42 41.48 43.22 -55.51
C LEU A 42 42.16 42.19 -54.59
N LEU A 43 41.61 40.97 -54.57
CA LEU A 43 42.22 39.84 -55.29
C LEU A 43 41.28 38.61 -55.34
N LEU A 44 40.94 38.23 -56.57
CA LEU A 44 40.59 36.88 -57.07
C LEU A 44 41.76 35.90 -56.74
N LEU A 45 41.67 34.58 -56.51
CA LEU A 45 40.80 33.47 -56.90
C LEU A 45 41.28 32.23 -56.10
N VAL A 46 40.41 31.47 -55.42
CA VAL A 46 40.62 30.02 -55.11
C VAL A 46 39.23 29.34 -54.93
N PRO A 47 39.14 28.00 -55.00
CA PRO A 47 38.19 27.27 -55.84
C PRO A 47 36.79 27.13 -55.19
N ILE A 48 35.78 27.05 -56.04
CA ILE A 48 34.38 26.86 -55.64
C ILE A 48 34.22 25.42 -55.11
N PRO A 49 33.81 25.20 -53.84
CA PRO A 49 33.32 23.90 -53.42
C PRO A 49 31.96 23.65 -54.10
N PRO A 50 31.60 22.40 -54.42
CA PRO A 50 30.34 22.14 -55.09
C PRO A 50 29.20 22.67 -54.22
N TYR A 51 28.44 23.61 -54.78
CA TYR A 51 27.25 24.18 -54.18
C TYR A 51 26.19 23.08 -54.14
N VAL A 52 26.22 22.25 -53.10
CA VAL A 52 25.16 21.28 -52.82
C VAL A 52 23.91 22.08 -52.48
N ASN A 53 22.82 21.72 -53.16
CA ASN A 53 21.56 22.43 -53.27
C ASN A 53 20.81 22.60 -51.92
N SER A 54 21.32 23.46 -51.03
CA SER A 54 20.76 23.74 -49.69
C SER A 54 19.37 24.39 -49.72
N GLN A 55 18.96 24.91 -50.88
CA GLN A 55 17.62 25.48 -51.07
C GLN A 55 16.50 24.43 -50.99
N SER A 56 16.78 23.15 -51.26
CA SER A 56 15.74 22.11 -51.18
C SER A 56 15.47 21.66 -49.73
N GLU A 57 16.49 21.38 -48.92
CA GLU A 57 16.33 20.88 -47.54
C GLU A 57 15.74 21.93 -46.59
N ASN A 58 16.15 23.21 -46.73
CA ASN A 58 15.57 24.31 -45.95
C ASN A 58 14.06 24.44 -46.22
N THR A 59 13.65 24.34 -47.49
CA THR A 59 12.24 24.38 -47.87
C THR A 59 11.46 23.21 -47.26
N VAL A 60 12.04 22.00 -47.25
CA VAL A 60 11.43 20.82 -46.63
C VAL A 60 11.24 21.04 -45.12
N LEU A 61 12.25 21.54 -44.41
CA LEU A 61 12.15 21.75 -42.96
C LEU A 61 11.17 22.86 -42.57
N LEU A 62 11.13 23.97 -43.31
CA LEU A 62 10.14 25.03 -43.08
C LEU A 62 8.71 24.53 -43.34
N ASN A 63 8.52 23.68 -44.35
CA ASN A 63 7.24 23.02 -44.60
C ASN A 63 6.87 22.06 -43.46
N LEU A 64 7.83 21.28 -42.94
CA LEU A 64 7.60 20.41 -41.77
C LEU A 64 7.17 21.22 -40.53
N ARG A 65 7.83 22.35 -40.25
CA ARG A 65 7.43 23.25 -39.16
C ARG A 65 5.97 23.71 -39.32
N GLN A 66 5.58 24.08 -40.53
CA GLN A 66 4.21 24.50 -40.83
C GLN A 66 3.22 23.35 -40.61
N GLN A 67 3.55 22.14 -41.08
CA GLN A 67 2.71 20.95 -40.94
C GLN A 67 2.56 20.49 -39.48
N TRP A 68 3.53 20.80 -38.62
CA TRP A 68 3.42 20.60 -37.16
C TRP A 68 2.71 21.74 -36.41
N GLY A 69 2.09 22.69 -37.12
CA GLY A 69 1.31 23.77 -36.51
C GLY A 69 2.15 24.94 -35.99
N ASN A 70 3.37 25.10 -36.49
CA ASN A 70 4.31 26.17 -36.09
C ASN A 70 4.52 26.29 -34.57
N PRO A 71 4.95 25.22 -33.88
CA PRO A 71 5.14 25.28 -32.43
C PRO A 71 6.19 26.32 -32.06
N LEU A 72 5.90 27.13 -31.03
CA LEU A 72 6.81 28.18 -30.55
C LEU A 72 8.18 27.62 -30.12
N SER A 73 8.21 26.35 -29.72
CA SER A 73 9.38 25.61 -29.28
C SER A 73 10.43 25.37 -30.38
N ILE A 74 10.10 25.60 -31.65
CA ILE A 74 10.99 25.50 -32.83
C ILE A 74 11.02 26.81 -33.65
N GLN A 75 10.82 27.95 -32.99
CA GLN A 75 10.85 29.27 -33.65
C GLN A 75 12.18 29.59 -34.36
N SER A 76 13.26 28.91 -33.97
CA SER A 76 14.60 28.96 -34.57
C SER A 76 14.60 28.64 -36.06
N TRP A 77 13.65 27.82 -36.52
CA TRP A 77 13.56 27.37 -37.92
C TRP A 77 12.99 28.48 -38.81
N ASN A 78 13.85 29.34 -39.35
CA ASN A 78 13.44 30.49 -40.15
C ASN A 78 14.29 30.62 -41.41
N SER A 79 13.80 31.37 -42.39
CA SER A 79 14.48 31.57 -43.67
C SER A 79 15.73 32.44 -43.61
N SER A 80 16.09 32.98 -42.43
CA SER A 80 17.20 33.93 -42.27
C SER A 80 18.53 33.28 -41.87
N SER A 81 18.53 31.99 -41.49
CA SER A 81 19.73 31.22 -41.17
C SER A 81 19.76 29.87 -41.88
N SER A 82 20.93 29.23 -41.91
CA SER A 82 21.06 27.87 -42.43
C SER A 82 20.37 26.88 -41.49
N PRO A 83 19.71 25.82 -42.00
CA PRO A 83 19.17 24.76 -41.15
C PRO A 83 20.19 24.15 -40.19
N CYS A 84 21.45 24.09 -40.59
CA CYS A 84 22.54 23.53 -39.78
C CYS A 84 22.91 24.40 -38.57
N ASP A 85 22.42 25.65 -38.51
CA ASP A 85 22.57 26.53 -37.35
C ASP A 85 21.42 26.36 -36.34
N TRP A 86 20.39 25.59 -36.67
CA TRP A 86 19.23 25.40 -35.79
C TRP A 86 19.54 24.38 -34.69
N PRO A 87 19.26 24.68 -33.41
CA PRO A 87 19.62 23.80 -32.29
C PRO A 87 19.07 22.37 -32.40
N GLU A 88 17.93 22.22 -33.07
CA GLU A 88 17.22 20.96 -33.26
C GLU A 88 17.69 20.14 -34.48
N ILE A 89 18.59 20.69 -35.31
CA ILE A 89 19.05 20.06 -36.55
C ILE A 89 20.52 19.66 -36.44
N LYS A 90 20.82 18.43 -36.86
CA LYS A 90 22.19 17.95 -37.03
C LYS A 90 22.51 17.87 -38.51
N CYS A 91 23.68 18.41 -38.88
CA CYS A 91 24.21 18.30 -40.23
C CYS A 91 25.53 17.55 -40.26
N THR A 92 25.85 16.98 -41.42
CA THR A 92 27.18 16.44 -41.74
C THR A 92 27.51 16.86 -43.15
N ASP A 93 28.67 17.50 -43.34
CA ASP A 93 29.09 18.07 -44.63
C ASP A 93 28.04 18.98 -45.29
N GLY A 94 27.31 19.74 -44.45
CA GLY A 94 26.28 20.69 -44.90
C GLY A 94 24.92 20.08 -45.26
N ALA A 95 24.78 18.75 -45.23
CA ALA A 95 23.50 18.06 -45.43
C ALA A 95 22.82 17.73 -44.09
N VAL A 96 21.50 17.83 -44.03
CA VAL A 96 20.72 17.50 -42.83
C VAL A 96 20.74 15.99 -42.59
N THR A 97 21.35 15.57 -41.48
CA THR A 97 21.47 14.16 -41.08
C THR A 97 20.66 13.81 -39.84
N GLY A 98 20.18 14.79 -39.09
CA GLY A 98 19.34 14.52 -37.91
C GLY A 98 18.35 15.61 -37.57
N ILE A 99 17.19 15.18 -37.05
CA ILE A 99 16.16 16.04 -36.46
C ILE A 99 15.95 15.59 -35.01
N ILE A 100 16.14 16.50 -34.05
CA ILE A 100 16.05 16.23 -32.61
C ILE A 100 15.05 17.21 -31.98
N LEU A 101 13.81 16.74 -31.79
CA LEU A 101 12.68 17.51 -31.31
C LEU A 101 12.10 16.91 -30.02
N ARG A 102 12.90 16.83 -28.96
CA ARG A 102 12.44 16.34 -27.65
C ARG A 102 11.68 17.44 -26.88
N GLU A 103 10.56 17.09 -26.27
CA GLU A 103 9.77 18.01 -25.40
C GLU A 103 9.35 19.31 -26.09
N LYS A 104 8.91 19.20 -27.35
CA LYS A 104 8.56 20.35 -28.20
C LYS A 104 7.05 20.61 -28.28
N ASN A 105 6.22 19.87 -27.53
CA ASN A 105 4.76 19.95 -27.54
C ASN A 105 4.15 19.75 -28.94
N ILE A 106 4.73 18.88 -29.76
CA ILE A 106 4.20 18.56 -31.10
C ILE A 106 2.95 17.68 -30.94
N THR A 107 1.83 18.10 -31.53
CA THR A 107 0.51 17.42 -31.45
C THR A 107 0.03 16.83 -32.78
N GLU A 108 0.73 17.13 -33.87
CA GLU A 108 0.37 16.68 -35.22
C GLU A 108 1.16 15.42 -35.62
N LYS A 109 0.63 14.66 -36.60
CA LYS A 109 1.28 13.43 -37.11
C LYS A 109 2.62 13.74 -37.79
N ILE A 110 3.48 12.71 -37.90
CA ILE A 110 4.74 12.81 -38.65
C ILE A 110 4.45 13.01 -40.15
N PRO A 111 4.84 14.14 -40.76
CA PRO A 111 4.54 14.40 -42.17
C PRO A 111 5.43 13.59 -43.10
N GLY A 112 4.92 13.21 -44.27
CA GLY A 112 5.66 12.35 -45.19
C GLY A 112 6.83 13.01 -45.92
N SER A 113 6.81 14.34 -46.02
CA SER A 113 7.92 15.15 -46.54
C SER A 113 9.20 15.00 -45.70
N ILE A 114 9.14 14.43 -44.49
CA ILE A 114 10.32 14.20 -43.66
C ILE A 114 11.36 13.29 -44.34
N CYS A 115 10.92 12.36 -45.18
CA CYS A 115 11.80 11.48 -45.94
C CYS A 115 12.26 12.09 -47.29
N ASP A 116 11.94 13.35 -47.57
CA ASP A 116 12.58 14.10 -48.66
C ASP A 116 14.01 14.51 -48.29
N LEU A 117 14.32 14.55 -46.99
CA LEU A 117 15.67 14.67 -46.45
C LEU A 117 16.44 13.34 -46.66
N LYS A 118 17.05 13.17 -47.84
CA LYS A 118 17.68 11.91 -48.27
C LYS A 118 18.88 11.46 -47.42
N ASN A 119 19.41 12.35 -46.58
CA ASN A 119 20.52 12.05 -45.68
C ASN A 119 20.10 11.85 -44.22
N LEU A 120 18.80 11.88 -43.92
CA LEU A 120 18.28 11.75 -42.56
C LEU A 120 18.62 10.36 -41.98
N ALA A 121 19.47 10.36 -40.97
CA ALA A 121 19.91 9.17 -40.23
C ALA A 121 19.37 9.13 -38.81
N ILE A 122 19.05 10.29 -38.21
CA ILE A 122 18.61 10.40 -36.82
C ILE A 122 17.26 11.13 -36.77
N LEU A 123 16.24 10.49 -36.21
CA LEU A 123 14.96 11.12 -35.93
C LEU A 123 14.57 10.88 -34.47
N VAL A 124 14.56 11.94 -33.68
CA VAL A 124 14.17 11.92 -32.27
C VAL A 124 12.98 12.85 -32.06
N LEU A 125 11.84 12.27 -31.73
CA LEU A 125 10.57 12.96 -31.46
C LEU A 125 10.03 12.65 -30.05
N ALA A 126 10.91 12.23 -29.14
CA ALA A 126 10.55 11.80 -27.81
C ALA A 126 9.82 12.86 -26.98
N SER A 127 8.96 12.43 -26.06
CA SER A 127 8.27 13.30 -25.10
C SER A 127 7.45 14.40 -25.77
N ASN A 128 6.61 14.03 -26.73
CA ASN A 128 5.65 14.92 -27.39
C ASN A 128 4.22 14.34 -27.25
N TYR A 129 3.28 14.86 -28.03
CA TYR A 129 1.88 14.46 -28.03
C TYR A 129 1.47 13.91 -29.39
N ILE A 130 2.40 13.28 -30.12
CA ILE A 130 2.18 12.85 -31.50
C ILE A 130 1.20 11.67 -31.51
N PRO A 131 0.05 11.76 -32.20
CA PRO A 131 -0.95 10.71 -32.27
C PRO A 131 -0.77 9.83 -33.51
N GLY A 132 -1.55 8.75 -33.59
CA GLY A 132 -1.66 7.89 -34.77
C GLY A 132 -0.97 6.55 -34.62
N GLU A 133 -0.95 5.75 -35.69
CA GLU A 133 -0.24 4.47 -35.70
C GLU A 133 1.26 4.66 -35.98
N PHE A 134 2.02 3.56 -35.96
CA PHE A 134 3.43 3.59 -36.35
C PHE A 134 3.59 4.22 -37.75
N PRO A 135 4.49 5.20 -37.91
CA PRO A 135 4.61 5.98 -39.14
C PRO A 135 5.31 5.18 -40.26
N ARG A 136 4.57 4.35 -41.00
CA ARG A 136 5.09 3.57 -42.15
C ARG A 136 5.75 4.43 -43.23
N ILE A 137 5.47 5.73 -43.26
CA ILE A 137 6.13 6.68 -44.15
C ILE A 137 7.66 6.74 -43.92
N LEU A 138 8.13 6.40 -42.72
CA LEU A 138 9.55 6.30 -42.41
C LEU A 138 10.26 5.17 -43.18
N TYR A 139 9.54 4.24 -43.81
CA TYR A 139 10.13 3.24 -44.71
C TYR A 139 10.83 3.89 -45.91
N ASN A 140 10.45 5.12 -46.27
CA ASN A 140 11.07 5.87 -47.36
C ASN A 140 12.37 6.58 -46.93
N CYS A 141 12.68 6.62 -45.63
CA CYS A 141 13.90 7.21 -45.09
C CYS A 141 15.04 6.18 -45.10
N SER A 142 15.65 5.96 -46.27
CA SER A 142 16.57 4.84 -46.54
C SER A 142 17.88 4.81 -45.73
N LYS A 143 18.25 5.93 -45.07
CA LYS A 143 19.46 6.03 -44.24
C LYS A 143 19.16 6.06 -42.74
N LEU A 144 17.90 5.87 -42.32
CA LEU A 144 17.49 6.00 -40.92
C LEU A 144 18.16 4.92 -40.05
N GLN A 145 18.92 5.36 -39.05
CA GLN A 145 19.67 4.51 -38.13
C GLN A 145 19.15 4.63 -36.69
N THR A 146 18.75 5.84 -36.28
CA THR A 146 18.22 6.13 -34.95
C THR A 146 16.79 6.62 -35.08
N LEU A 147 15.86 5.92 -34.45
CA LEU A 147 14.46 6.32 -34.34
C LEU A 147 14.02 6.29 -32.87
N ASP A 148 13.71 7.45 -32.31
CA ASP A 148 13.17 7.61 -30.96
C ASP A 148 11.80 8.29 -31.05
N LEU A 149 10.75 7.49 -30.83
CA LEU A 149 9.35 7.91 -30.78
C LEU A 149 8.76 7.77 -29.36
N SER A 150 9.62 7.61 -28.35
CA SER A 150 9.19 7.34 -26.98
C SER A 150 8.34 8.45 -26.38
N GLN A 151 7.51 8.13 -25.39
CA GLN A 151 6.68 9.09 -24.65
C GLN A 151 5.80 9.96 -25.59
N ASN A 152 4.96 9.31 -26.39
CA ASN A 152 4.00 9.93 -27.30
C ASN A 152 2.62 9.25 -27.19
N TYR A 153 1.71 9.52 -28.13
CA TYR A 153 0.37 8.92 -28.20
C TYR A 153 0.20 7.96 -29.37
N PHE A 154 1.27 7.26 -29.77
CA PHE A 154 1.16 6.26 -30.83
C PHE A 154 0.30 5.06 -30.38
N VAL A 155 -0.62 4.61 -31.22
CA VAL A 155 -1.60 3.54 -30.95
C VAL A 155 -1.51 2.42 -32.00
N GLY A 156 -2.28 1.35 -31.80
CA GLY A 156 -2.39 0.26 -32.78
C GLY A 156 -1.21 -0.71 -32.73
N PRO A 157 -1.17 -1.71 -33.62
CA PRO A 157 -0.07 -2.67 -33.70
C PRO A 157 1.19 -2.06 -34.32
N ILE A 158 2.36 -2.55 -33.90
CA ILE A 158 3.58 -2.31 -34.66
C ILE A 158 3.49 -3.13 -35.96
N PRO A 159 3.79 -2.56 -37.13
CA PRO A 159 3.64 -3.26 -38.40
C PRO A 159 4.60 -4.46 -38.54
N GLU A 160 4.09 -5.55 -39.12
CA GLU A 160 4.87 -6.77 -39.45
C GLU A 160 5.92 -6.58 -40.56
N ASP A 161 5.97 -5.39 -41.17
CA ASP A 161 6.93 -4.98 -42.20
C ASP A 161 7.91 -3.91 -41.71
N ILE A 162 8.13 -3.78 -40.39
CA ILE A 162 9.12 -2.85 -39.81
C ILE A 162 10.56 -3.15 -40.22
N ASP A 163 10.85 -4.37 -40.68
CA ASP A 163 12.14 -4.78 -41.25
C ASP A 163 12.49 -4.07 -42.58
N ARG A 164 11.56 -3.29 -43.15
CA ARG A 164 11.81 -2.40 -44.30
C ARG A 164 12.72 -1.21 -43.99
N ILE A 165 13.15 -1.03 -42.74
CA ILE A 165 14.21 -0.08 -42.35
C ILE A 165 15.44 -0.86 -41.86
N PRO A 166 16.16 -1.58 -42.75
CA PRO A 166 17.20 -2.53 -42.36
C PRO A 166 18.43 -1.88 -41.71
N THR A 167 18.57 -0.56 -41.85
CA THR A 167 19.66 0.25 -41.32
C THR A 167 19.49 0.64 -39.85
N LEU A 168 18.34 0.34 -39.22
CA LEU A 168 18.08 0.70 -37.82
C LEU A 168 19.08 0.04 -36.87
N GLN A 169 19.73 0.88 -36.07
CA GLN A 169 20.65 0.51 -34.99
C GLN A 169 20.02 0.77 -33.61
N TYR A 170 19.24 1.85 -33.50
CA TYR A 170 18.57 2.26 -32.27
C TYR A 170 17.10 2.50 -32.55
N LEU A 171 16.24 1.81 -31.79
CA LEU A 171 14.80 1.98 -31.85
C LEU A 171 14.22 2.10 -30.43
N ASP A 172 13.56 3.22 -30.16
CA ASP A 172 12.80 3.44 -28.92
C ASP A 172 11.34 3.80 -29.23
N LEU A 173 10.43 2.93 -28.79
CA LEU A 173 8.98 3.07 -28.89
C LEU A 173 8.31 3.09 -27.51
N SER A 174 9.09 3.30 -26.45
CA SER A 174 8.63 3.19 -25.06
C SER A 174 7.57 4.22 -24.69
N SER A 175 6.76 3.92 -23.68
CA SER A 175 5.77 4.82 -23.09
C SER A 175 4.80 5.39 -24.13
N ASN A 176 4.26 4.50 -24.96
CA ASN A 176 3.22 4.78 -25.95
C ASN A 176 2.01 3.86 -25.69
N ASN A 177 1.07 3.85 -26.63
CA ASN A 177 -0.15 3.04 -26.58
C ASN A 177 -0.14 1.92 -27.64
N PHE A 178 1.04 1.44 -28.07
CA PHE A 178 1.14 0.31 -28.99
C PHE A 178 0.50 -0.95 -28.39
N SER A 179 -0.15 -1.76 -29.22
CA SER A 179 -0.95 -2.94 -28.82
C SER A 179 -0.69 -4.12 -29.76
N GLY A 180 -1.35 -5.27 -29.54
CA GLY A 180 -1.11 -6.47 -30.35
C GLY A 180 0.17 -7.22 -29.98
N ASP A 181 0.67 -8.01 -30.93
CA ASP A 181 1.94 -8.73 -30.82
C ASP A 181 3.15 -7.78 -30.99
N ILE A 182 4.28 -8.18 -30.39
CA ILE A 182 5.58 -7.64 -30.79
C ILE A 182 5.97 -8.38 -32.09
N PRO A 183 6.17 -7.69 -33.23
CA PRO A 183 6.32 -8.35 -34.53
C PRO A 183 7.56 -9.23 -34.67
N VAL A 184 7.40 -10.36 -35.36
CA VAL A 184 8.51 -11.28 -35.70
C VAL A 184 9.58 -10.57 -36.55
N ALA A 185 9.16 -9.57 -37.32
CA ALA A 185 10.04 -8.75 -38.15
C ALA A 185 11.17 -8.05 -37.38
N PHE A 186 11.03 -7.80 -36.07
CA PHE A 186 12.16 -7.28 -35.27
C PHE A 186 13.38 -8.19 -35.33
N GLY A 187 13.19 -9.51 -35.38
CA GLY A 187 14.28 -10.48 -35.51
C GLY A 187 15.01 -10.47 -36.86
N LYS A 188 14.59 -9.62 -37.81
CA LYS A 188 15.16 -9.48 -39.15
C LYS A 188 15.92 -8.17 -39.37
N LEU A 189 16.12 -7.34 -38.33
CA LEU A 189 16.88 -6.09 -38.41
C LEU A 189 18.37 -6.33 -38.09
N PRO A 190 19.25 -6.50 -39.10
CA PRO A 190 20.61 -7.02 -38.88
C PRO A 190 21.52 -6.07 -38.08
N GLU A 191 21.29 -4.77 -38.18
CA GLU A 191 22.13 -3.74 -37.54
C GLU A 191 21.63 -3.33 -36.15
N LEU A 192 20.50 -3.87 -35.68
CA LEU A 192 19.86 -3.42 -34.45
C LEU A 192 20.72 -3.74 -33.22
N GLN A 193 21.08 -2.69 -32.48
CA GLN A 193 21.88 -2.75 -31.26
C GLN A 193 21.04 -2.45 -30.02
N THR A 194 20.03 -1.60 -30.15
CA THR A 194 19.21 -1.15 -29.02
C THR A 194 17.72 -1.19 -29.37
N LEU A 195 16.95 -1.92 -28.57
CA LEU A 195 15.50 -2.02 -28.69
C LEU A 195 14.81 -1.72 -27.35
N TYR A 196 14.06 -0.61 -27.33
CA TYR A 196 13.24 -0.19 -26.20
C TYR A 196 11.75 -0.22 -26.56
N LEU A 197 10.98 -1.00 -25.81
CA LEU A 197 9.53 -1.20 -25.96
C LEU A 197 8.79 -1.03 -24.62
N LEU A 198 9.39 -0.31 -23.66
CA LEU A 198 8.92 -0.24 -22.27
C LEU A 198 7.52 0.38 -22.19
N GLY A 199 6.68 -0.08 -21.26
CA GLY A 199 5.46 0.65 -20.87
C GLY A 199 4.48 0.93 -22.01
N ASN A 200 4.09 -0.09 -22.77
CA ASN A 200 3.08 -0.04 -23.82
C ASN A 200 1.82 -0.83 -23.43
N LEU A 201 0.89 -1.00 -24.38
CA LEU A 201 -0.37 -1.74 -24.22
C LEU A 201 -0.37 -3.08 -24.98
N PHE A 202 0.82 -3.66 -25.24
CA PHE A 202 0.93 -4.96 -25.91
C PHE A 202 0.10 -6.02 -25.18
N ASN A 203 -0.73 -6.73 -25.94
CA ASN A 203 -1.66 -7.72 -25.42
C ASN A 203 -1.65 -9.04 -26.20
N GLY A 204 -0.71 -9.18 -27.13
CA GLY A 204 -0.37 -10.42 -27.81
C GLY A 204 0.85 -11.09 -27.18
N THR A 205 1.75 -11.58 -28.03
CA THR A 205 2.95 -12.34 -27.71
C THR A 205 4.22 -11.56 -28.05
N PHE A 206 5.38 -12.10 -27.65
CA PHE A 206 6.67 -11.60 -28.09
C PHE A 206 7.50 -12.71 -28.75
N PRO A 207 8.26 -12.41 -29.82
CA PRO A 207 8.79 -13.43 -30.72
C PRO A 207 10.18 -13.90 -30.26
N LYS A 208 10.42 -15.19 -30.41
CA LYS A 208 11.73 -15.82 -30.15
C LYS A 208 12.80 -15.35 -31.14
N GLU A 209 12.39 -14.88 -32.31
CA GLU A 209 13.26 -14.40 -33.40
C GLU A 209 14.07 -13.17 -33.02
N ILE A 210 13.70 -12.44 -31.95
CA ILE A 210 14.58 -11.42 -31.35
C ILE A 210 15.94 -12.04 -30.97
N GLY A 211 15.99 -13.33 -30.62
CA GLY A 211 17.22 -14.08 -30.36
C GLY A 211 18.19 -14.18 -31.56
N ASN A 212 17.74 -13.87 -32.78
CA ASN A 212 18.59 -13.85 -33.98
C ASN A 212 19.43 -12.57 -34.12
N LEU A 213 19.16 -11.54 -33.30
CA LEU A 213 19.81 -10.23 -33.40
C LEU A 213 21.22 -10.25 -32.80
N SER A 214 22.19 -10.75 -33.56
CA SER A 214 23.58 -10.93 -33.09
C SER A 214 24.31 -9.62 -32.70
N ASN A 215 23.79 -8.47 -33.12
CA ASN A 215 24.33 -7.16 -32.77
C ASN A 215 23.65 -6.50 -31.55
N LEU A 216 22.59 -7.11 -31.01
CA LEU A 216 21.80 -6.52 -29.94
C LEU A 216 22.61 -6.42 -28.64
N GLU A 217 22.72 -5.21 -28.11
CA GLU A 217 23.36 -4.88 -26.84
C GLU A 217 22.33 -4.59 -25.73
N VAL A 218 21.17 -4.03 -26.10
CA VAL A 218 20.13 -3.63 -25.15
C VAL A 218 18.77 -4.14 -25.62
N LEU A 219 18.10 -4.92 -24.77
CA LEU A 219 16.73 -5.37 -24.93
C LEU A 219 15.90 -5.00 -23.70
N ALA A 220 14.97 -4.07 -23.88
CA ALA A 220 14.17 -3.55 -22.78
C ALA A 220 12.68 -3.53 -23.14
N MET A 221 11.92 -4.42 -22.51
CA MET A 221 10.50 -4.67 -22.79
C MET A 221 9.64 -4.65 -21.51
N ALA A 222 10.18 -4.21 -20.38
CA ALA A 222 9.50 -4.12 -19.10
C ALA A 222 8.21 -3.28 -19.10
N TYR A 223 7.37 -3.51 -18.09
CA TYR A 223 6.07 -2.84 -17.87
C TYR A 223 5.05 -3.07 -18.99
N ASN A 224 5.02 -4.29 -19.54
CA ASN A 224 4.07 -4.75 -20.55
C ASN A 224 3.24 -5.93 -20.00
N GLU A 225 2.61 -5.74 -18.83
CA GLU A 225 1.89 -6.79 -18.09
C GLU A 225 0.66 -7.37 -18.79
N LYS A 226 0.18 -6.70 -19.85
CA LYS A 226 -0.97 -7.12 -20.65
C LYS A 226 -0.63 -8.19 -21.68
N LEU A 227 0.66 -8.45 -21.92
CA LEU A 227 1.11 -9.53 -22.79
C LEU A 227 0.54 -10.86 -22.29
N VAL A 228 0.23 -11.74 -23.25
CA VAL A 228 -0.18 -13.11 -22.96
C VAL A 228 0.94 -13.79 -22.16
N PRO A 229 0.62 -14.52 -21.07
CA PRO A 229 1.64 -15.23 -20.30
C PRO A 229 2.50 -16.13 -21.21
N ALA A 230 3.81 -15.92 -21.20
CA ALA A 230 4.73 -16.66 -22.05
C ALA A 230 6.07 -16.94 -21.33
N PRO A 231 6.75 -18.04 -21.65
CA PRO A 231 8.09 -18.31 -21.15
C PRO A 231 9.14 -17.42 -21.81
N ILE A 232 10.30 -17.30 -21.19
CA ILE A 232 11.48 -16.68 -21.81
C ILE A 232 12.00 -17.64 -22.90
N PRO A 233 12.13 -17.19 -24.18
CA PRO A 233 12.64 -18.03 -25.25
C PRO A 233 14.10 -18.44 -25.00
N PRO A 234 14.47 -19.73 -25.10
CA PRO A 234 15.86 -20.17 -24.95
C PRO A 234 16.79 -19.59 -26.04
N GLU A 235 16.24 -19.20 -27.20
CA GLU A 235 16.94 -18.51 -28.28
C GLU A 235 17.58 -17.19 -27.82
N PHE A 236 17.05 -16.54 -26.78
CA PHE A 236 17.65 -15.32 -26.24
C PHE A 236 19.06 -15.56 -25.70
N GLY A 237 19.40 -16.79 -25.30
CA GLY A 237 20.76 -17.18 -24.92
C GLY A 237 21.80 -17.04 -26.04
N GLY A 238 21.36 -16.86 -27.30
CA GLY A 238 22.22 -16.61 -28.46
C GLY A 238 22.73 -15.17 -28.59
N LEU A 239 22.18 -14.22 -27.82
CA LEU A 239 22.48 -12.79 -27.91
C LEU A 239 23.82 -12.44 -27.23
N ARG A 240 24.93 -12.89 -27.81
CA ARG A 240 26.26 -12.82 -27.17
C ARG A 240 26.77 -11.41 -26.85
N LYS A 241 26.29 -10.38 -27.54
CA LYS A 241 26.64 -8.96 -27.29
C LYS A 241 25.70 -8.26 -26.30
N LEU A 242 24.64 -8.94 -25.85
CA LEU A 242 23.64 -8.33 -24.97
C LEU A 242 24.27 -7.99 -23.62
N LYS A 243 24.22 -6.71 -23.27
CA LYS A 243 24.69 -6.15 -21.99
C LYS A 243 23.52 -5.91 -21.04
N PHE A 244 22.36 -5.56 -21.57
CA PHE A 244 21.20 -5.15 -20.77
C PHE A 244 19.94 -5.89 -21.20
N LEU A 245 19.39 -6.71 -20.29
CA LEU A 245 18.12 -7.41 -20.47
C LEU A 245 17.12 -6.99 -19.41
N TRP A 246 16.07 -6.27 -19.81
CA TRP A 246 15.04 -5.77 -18.90
C TRP A 246 13.64 -6.20 -19.32
N MET A 247 13.11 -7.18 -18.60
CA MET A 247 11.80 -7.79 -18.84
C MET A 247 10.96 -7.87 -17.56
N LYS A 248 11.09 -6.84 -16.71
CA LYS A 248 10.31 -6.71 -15.47
C LYS A 248 8.83 -6.52 -15.78
N GLN A 249 7.95 -7.19 -15.03
CA GLN A 249 6.49 -6.98 -15.13
C GLN A 249 5.98 -7.13 -16.58
N MET A 250 6.31 -8.28 -17.18
CA MET A 250 5.93 -8.68 -18.54
C MET A 250 5.00 -9.90 -18.56
N ASN A 251 4.50 -10.34 -17.40
CA ASN A 251 3.68 -11.54 -17.27
C ASN A 251 4.42 -12.83 -17.67
N LEU A 252 5.74 -12.89 -17.47
CA LEU A 252 6.55 -14.07 -17.79
C LEU A 252 6.21 -15.25 -16.88
N ILE A 253 6.13 -16.45 -17.44
CA ILE A 253 5.87 -17.71 -16.74
C ILE A 253 6.95 -18.75 -17.04
N GLY A 254 6.87 -19.94 -16.43
CA GLY A 254 7.84 -21.00 -16.64
C GLY A 254 9.18 -20.71 -15.97
N GLU A 255 10.23 -21.41 -16.39
CA GLU A 255 11.57 -21.31 -15.80
C GLU A 255 12.44 -20.27 -16.50
N ILE A 256 13.49 -19.79 -15.81
CA ILE A 256 14.57 -19.05 -16.47
C ILE A 256 15.41 -20.08 -17.24
N PRO A 257 15.55 -19.98 -18.58
CA PRO A 257 16.27 -20.99 -19.36
C PRO A 257 17.76 -21.03 -19.02
N GLU A 258 18.35 -22.23 -18.93
CA GLU A 258 19.80 -22.42 -18.72
C GLU A 258 20.65 -21.74 -19.82
N ASN A 259 20.10 -21.60 -21.03
CA ASN A 259 20.72 -20.90 -22.15
C ASN A 259 21.03 -19.42 -21.84
N ILE A 260 20.41 -18.81 -20.82
CA ILE A 260 20.73 -17.43 -20.40
C ILE A 260 22.20 -17.27 -19.98
N SER A 261 22.86 -18.37 -19.59
CA SER A 261 24.30 -18.41 -19.34
C SER A 261 25.17 -18.23 -20.60
N GLY A 262 24.57 -18.23 -21.80
CA GLY A 262 25.24 -17.90 -23.06
C GLY A 262 25.42 -16.40 -23.31
N LEU A 263 24.79 -15.54 -22.49
CA LEU A 263 24.88 -14.08 -22.58
C LEU A 263 26.20 -13.56 -21.98
N LEU A 264 27.32 -13.85 -22.65
CA LEU A 264 28.68 -13.62 -22.12
C LEU A 264 28.99 -12.14 -21.83
N SER A 265 28.33 -11.21 -22.50
CA SER A 265 28.49 -9.77 -22.29
C SER A 265 27.50 -9.18 -21.29
N LEU A 266 26.63 -9.98 -20.66
CA LEU A 266 25.54 -9.48 -19.82
C LEU A 266 26.07 -8.78 -18.57
N GLU A 267 25.65 -7.53 -18.40
CA GLU A 267 25.99 -6.67 -17.27
C GLU A 267 24.77 -6.46 -16.36
N HIS A 268 23.57 -6.41 -16.93
CA HIS A 268 22.34 -6.09 -16.23
C HIS A 268 21.21 -7.04 -16.61
N LEU A 269 20.65 -7.72 -15.60
CA LEU A 269 19.52 -8.62 -15.76
C LEU A 269 18.39 -8.22 -14.80
N ASP A 270 17.24 -7.82 -15.34
CA ASP A 270 16.02 -7.58 -14.55
C ASP A 270 14.84 -8.37 -15.12
N LEU A 271 14.46 -9.43 -14.39
CA LEU A 271 13.30 -10.28 -14.62
C LEU A 271 12.28 -10.19 -13.47
N SER A 272 12.38 -9.15 -12.64
CA SER A 272 11.57 -9.00 -11.42
C SER A 272 10.08 -8.81 -11.70
N ARG A 273 9.24 -9.06 -10.68
CA ARG A 273 7.78 -8.88 -10.74
C ARG A 273 7.10 -9.65 -11.88
N ASN A 274 7.48 -10.90 -12.08
CA ASN A 274 6.84 -11.81 -13.03
C ASN A 274 6.27 -13.04 -12.29
N ASN A 275 5.86 -14.07 -13.03
CA ASN A 275 5.38 -15.35 -12.52
C ASN A 275 6.40 -16.48 -12.79
N LEU A 276 7.69 -16.16 -12.88
CA LEU A 276 8.75 -17.14 -13.15
C LEU A 276 8.87 -18.13 -11.99
N ALA A 277 9.04 -19.42 -12.30
CA ALA A 277 9.15 -20.52 -11.37
C ALA A 277 10.43 -21.34 -11.65
N GLY A 278 10.61 -22.46 -10.96
CA GLY A 278 11.80 -23.31 -11.11
C GLY A 278 13.03 -22.75 -10.41
N ALA A 279 14.19 -23.34 -10.69
CA ALA A 279 15.46 -22.96 -10.07
C ALA A 279 16.09 -21.74 -10.75
N ILE A 280 16.95 -21.03 -10.01
CA ILE A 280 17.85 -20.04 -10.62
C ILE A 280 18.94 -20.82 -11.38
N PRO A 281 19.19 -20.52 -12.67
CA PRO A 281 20.17 -21.26 -13.45
C PRO A 281 21.54 -21.29 -12.78
N SER A 282 22.11 -22.48 -12.63
CA SER A 282 23.30 -22.67 -11.78
C SER A 282 24.53 -21.93 -12.31
N ARG A 283 24.54 -21.64 -13.62
CA ARG A 283 25.62 -20.93 -14.32
C ARG A 283 25.41 -19.43 -14.42
N LEU A 284 24.27 -18.89 -13.97
CA LEU A 284 23.98 -17.46 -14.07
C LEU A 284 25.04 -16.63 -13.33
N LEU A 285 25.38 -17.02 -12.10
CA LEU A 285 26.38 -16.32 -11.27
C LEU A 285 27.85 -16.64 -11.64
N LEU A 286 28.08 -17.31 -12.78
CA LEU A 286 29.40 -17.49 -13.37
C LEU A 286 29.74 -16.42 -14.41
N LEU A 287 28.76 -15.64 -14.85
CA LEU A 287 28.95 -14.56 -15.82
C LEU A 287 29.73 -13.40 -15.18
N ARG A 288 31.00 -13.26 -15.55
CA ARG A 288 31.93 -12.31 -14.92
C ARG A 288 31.58 -10.84 -15.14
N ASN A 289 30.85 -10.53 -16.21
CA ASN A 289 30.44 -9.17 -16.53
C ASN A 289 29.19 -8.72 -15.76
N LEU A 290 28.45 -9.64 -15.11
CA LEU A 290 27.25 -9.28 -14.38
C LEU A 290 27.55 -8.29 -13.26
N SER A 291 26.78 -7.20 -13.26
CA SER A 291 26.87 -6.12 -12.28
C SER A 291 25.58 -5.96 -11.49
N LEU A 292 24.40 -6.10 -12.12
CA LEU A 292 23.09 -6.01 -11.46
C LEU A 292 22.23 -7.21 -11.84
N VAL A 293 21.68 -7.88 -10.82
CA VAL A 293 20.74 -9.00 -11.01
C VAL A 293 19.50 -8.78 -10.14
N TYR A 294 18.35 -8.63 -10.79
CA TYR A 294 17.05 -8.45 -10.14
C TYR A 294 16.08 -9.56 -10.58
N LEU A 295 15.78 -10.45 -9.64
CA LEU A 295 14.87 -11.59 -9.80
C LEU A 295 13.71 -11.54 -8.78
N PHE A 296 13.60 -10.45 -8.02
CA PHE A 296 12.66 -10.36 -6.92
C PHE A 296 11.19 -10.39 -7.34
N ASN A 297 10.33 -10.81 -6.41
CA ASN A 297 8.88 -10.91 -6.60
C ASN A 297 8.52 -11.82 -7.79
N ASN A 298 8.93 -13.08 -7.69
CA ASN A 298 8.63 -14.18 -8.61
C ASN A 298 8.19 -15.42 -7.79
N LYS A 299 8.12 -16.59 -8.42
CA LYS A 299 7.85 -17.89 -7.80
C LYS A 299 9.07 -18.83 -7.87
N LEU A 300 10.28 -18.27 -7.94
CA LEU A 300 11.52 -19.05 -8.04
C LEU A 300 11.69 -19.93 -6.80
N SER A 301 12.24 -21.11 -6.97
CA SER A 301 12.33 -22.18 -5.97
C SER A 301 13.68 -22.89 -6.06
N GLY A 302 13.91 -23.89 -5.20
CA GLY A 302 15.21 -24.56 -5.12
C GLY A 302 16.25 -23.72 -4.38
N GLU A 303 17.52 -24.09 -4.51
CA GLU A 303 18.63 -23.48 -3.77
C GLU A 303 19.30 -22.35 -4.55
N LEU A 304 20.03 -21.48 -3.83
CA LEU A 304 20.88 -20.47 -4.45
C LEU A 304 22.09 -21.14 -5.15
N PRO A 305 22.52 -20.67 -6.33
CA PRO A 305 23.68 -21.22 -7.02
C PRO A 305 24.94 -21.17 -6.14
N SER A 306 25.55 -22.32 -5.89
CA SER A 306 26.65 -22.45 -4.94
C SER A 306 28.01 -22.02 -5.50
N LEU A 307 28.18 -22.03 -6.82
CA LEU A 307 29.42 -21.65 -7.49
C LEU A 307 29.27 -20.23 -8.06
N VAL A 308 30.17 -19.33 -7.66
CA VAL A 308 30.09 -17.91 -8.01
C VAL A 308 31.42 -17.40 -8.57
N GLU A 309 31.37 -16.83 -9.78
CA GLU A 309 32.50 -16.15 -10.45
C GLU A 309 32.17 -14.71 -10.90
N ALA A 310 30.95 -14.22 -10.68
CA ALA A 310 30.49 -12.88 -11.05
C ALA A 310 31.18 -11.76 -10.22
N SER A 311 32.49 -11.58 -10.39
CA SER A 311 33.29 -10.66 -9.58
C SER A 311 32.89 -9.19 -9.71
N ASN A 312 32.21 -8.81 -10.78
CA ASN A 312 31.73 -7.46 -11.02
C ASN A 312 30.36 -7.16 -10.40
N LEU A 313 29.73 -8.15 -9.74
CA LEU A 313 28.38 -8.01 -9.19
C LEU A 313 28.37 -6.96 -8.07
N ILE A 314 27.52 -5.95 -8.24
CA ILE A 314 27.32 -4.82 -7.32
C ILE A 314 26.01 -5.02 -6.56
N GLU A 315 24.95 -5.44 -7.24
CA GLU A 315 23.63 -5.63 -6.63
C GLU A 315 23.01 -6.98 -7.00
N LEU A 316 22.52 -7.66 -5.98
CA LEU A 316 21.79 -8.91 -6.10
C LEU A 316 20.48 -8.82 -5.30
N ASP A 317 19.36 -8.79 -6.01
CA ASP A 317 18.03 -8.85 -5.40
C ASP A 317 17.23 -10.04 -5.91
N ILE A 318 17.06 -11.03 -5.03
CA ILE A 318 16.31 -12.26 -5.28
C ILE A 318 15.21 -12.42 -4.20
N SER A 319 14.80 -11.32 -3.58
CA SER A 319 13.79 -11.30 -2.51
C SER A 319 12.39 -11.68 -3.00
N LYS A 320 11.48 -12.01 -2.07
CA LYS A 320 10.08 -12.35 -2.38
C LYS A 320 9.96 -13.49 -3.41
N ASN A 321 10.56 -14.63 -3.09
CA ASN A 321 10.51 -15.86 -3.87
C ASN A 321 10.26 -17.05 -2.92
N ASN A 322 10.36 -18.27 -3.42
CA ASN A 322 10.18 -19.51 -2.69
C ASN A 322 11.50 -20.30 -2.54
N LEU A 323 12.63 -19.61 -2.42
CA LEU A 323 13.96 -20.23 -2.38
C LEU A 323 14.23 -20.92 -1.04
N THR A 324 14.89 -22.07 -1.10
CA THR A 324 15.25 -22.93 0.02
C THR A 324 16.77 -23.10 0.11
N GLY A 325 17.26 -23.97 1.01
CA GLY A 325 18.70 -24.21 1.19
C GLY A 325 19.38 -23.09 1.98
N SER A 326 20.71 -23.06 1.96
CA SER A 326 21.52 -22.07 2.69
C SER A 326 22.12 -21.01 1.78
N ILE A 327 22.52 -19.87 2.36
CA ILE A 327 23.32 -18.87 1.65
C ILE A 327 24.72 -19.46 1.40
N PRO A 328 25.21 -19.55 0.15
CA PRO A 328 26.51 -20.16 -0.14
C PRO A 328 27.71 -19.36 0.39
N GLU A 329 28.74 -20.03 0.92
CA GLU A 329 30.01 -19.40 1.31
C GLU A 329 30.72 -18.69 0.15
N ASP A 330 30.52 -19.16 -1.07
CA ASP A 330 31.08 -18.58 -2.29
C ASP A 330 30.59 -17.15 -2.57
N PHE A 331 29.47 -16.72 -1.98
CA PHE A 331 29.02 -15.32 -2.09
C PHE A 331 30.07 -14.35 -1.53
N GLY A 332 30.93 -14.79 -0.60
CA GLY A 332 32.06 -13.99 -0.12
C GLY A 332 33.15 -13.71 -1.17
N LYS A 333 33.10 -14.32 -2.36
CA LYS A 333 33.97 -13.99 -3.51
C LYS A 333 33.52 -12.73 -4.25
N LEU A 334 32.30 -12.26 -4.03
CA LEU A 334 31.70 -11.09 -4.69
C LEU A 334 32.24 -9.77 -4.10
N LYS A 335 33.53 -9.48 -4.30
CA LYS A 335 34.22 -8.36 -3.63
C LYS A 335 33.69 -6.96 -3.97
N ASN A 336 32.90 -6.82 -5.03
CA ASN A 336 32.27 -5.55 -5.43
C ASN A 336 30.81 -5.43 -4.95
N LEU A 337 30.27 -6.44 -4.27
CA LEU A 337 28.86 -6.48 -3.88
C LEU A 337 28.58 -5.44 -2.80
N LYS A 338 27.61 -4.56 -3.09
CA LYS A 338 27.14 -3.49 -2.21
C LYS A 338 25.72 -3.74 -1.71
N VAL A 339 24.87 -4.36 -2.52
CA VAL A 339 23.46 -4.61 -2.17
C VAL A 339 23.17 -6.10 -2.26
N LEU A 340 22.76 -6.69 -1.13
CA LEU A 340 22.32 -8.07 -1.06
C LEU A 340 20.94 -8.16 -0.40
N ASN A 341 19.93 -8.45 -1.22
CA ASN A 341 18.55 -8.61 -0.81
C ASN A 341 18.09 -10.05 -1.07
N LEU A 342 17.83 -10.79 0.01
CA LEU A 342 17.35 -12.17 -0.01
C LEU A 342 16.07 -12.37 0.83
N PHE A 343 15.47 -11.27 1.30
CA PHE A 343 14.34 -11.30 2.23
C PHE A 343 13.08 -11.95 1.66
N ALA A 344 12.16 -12.38 2.52
CA ALA A 344 10.90 -13.04 2.15
C ALA A 344 11.12 -14.26 1.24
N ASN A 345 11.89 -15.22 1.74
CA ASN A 345 12.14 -16.53 1.13
C ASN A 345 12.02 -17.63 2.22
N GLN A 346 12.46 -18.85 1.92
CA GLN A 346 12.54 -19.96 2.88
C GLN A 346 13.98 -20.39 3.16
N LEU A 347 14.94 -19.46 3.09
CA LEU A 347 16.36 -19.76 3.30
C LEU A 347 16.62 -20.22 4.74
N THR A 348 17.52 -21.18 4.89
CA THR A 348 17.90 -21.85 6.13
C THR A 348 19.42 -21.78 6.35
N GLY A 349 19.91 -22.36 7.44
CA GLY A 349 21.35 -22.36 7.76
C GLY A 349 21.85 -21.01 8.28
N GLY A 350 23.17 -20.91 8.46
CA GLY A 350 23.84 -19.72 8.97
C GLY A 350 24.10 -18.66 7.91
N ILE A 351 24.33 -17.41 8.34
CA ILE A 351 24.91 -16.37 7.49
C ILE A 351 26.42 -16.66 7.37
N PRO A 352 26.95 -16.93 6.16
CA PRO A 352 28.37 -17.23 5.94
C PRO A 352 29.32 -16.20 6.52
N ARG A 353 30.44 -16.65 7.11
CA ARG A 353 31.45 -15.73 7.67
C ARG A 353 32.08 -14.84 6.59
N SER A 354 32.24 -15.41 5.40
CA SER A 354 32.80 -14.75 4.22
C SER A 354 31.99 -13.54 3.76
N LEU A 355 30.68 -13.46 4.05
CA LEU A 355 29.86 -12.26 3.79
C LEU A 355 30.24 -11.07 4.68
N GLY A 356 30.79 -11.32 5.87
CA GLY A 356 31.29 -10.26 6.75
C GLY A 356 32.47 -9.49 6.16
N LEU A 357 33.14 -10.06 5.15
CA LEU A 357 34.30 -9.47 4.46
C LEU A 357 33.93 -8.60 3.26
N LEU A 358 32.63 -8.44 2.96
CA LEU A 358 32.16 -7.72 1.76
C LEU A 358 31.89 -6.23 2.07
N PRO A 359 32.07 -5.34 1.08
CA PRO A 359 31.83 -3.90 1.24
C PRO A 359 30.34 -3.54 1.08
N LEU A 360 29.47 -4.21 1.85
CA LEU A 360 28.02 -4.03 1.79
C LEU A 360 27.59 -2.63 2.26
N ILE A 361 26.61 -2.07 1.55
CA ILE A 361 25.86 -0.86 1.93
C ILE A 361 24.47 -1.26 2.41
N VAL A 362 23.85 -2.24 1.73
CA VAL A 362 22.52 -2.76 2.06
C VAL A 362 22.59 -4.26 2.21
N PHE A 363 22.15 -4.74 3.38
CA PHE A 363 22.05 -6.17 3.68
C PHE A 363 20.66 -6.48 4.25
N ARG A 364 19.84 -7.17 3.46
CA ARG A 364 18.46 -7.51 3.80
C ARG A 364 18.18 -8.98 3.62
N VAL A 365 17.97 -9.69 4.73
CA VAL A 365 17.69 -11.13 4.75
C VAL A 365 16.48 -11.49 5.62
N PHE A 366 15.66 -10.49 5.98
CA PHE A 366 14.50 -10.65 6.84
C PHE A 366 13.42 -11.60 6.29
N SER A 367 12.51 -12.08 7.14
CA SER A 367 11.44 -13.03 6.80
C SER A 367 11.99 -14.28 6.08
N ASN A 368 12.87 -15.00 6.77
CA ASN A 368 13.45 -16.28 6.33
C ASN A 368 13.48 -17.27 7.52
N LYS A 369 14.18 -18.40 7.37
CA LYS A 369 14.41 -19.40 8.42
C LYS A 369 15.90 -19.51 8.78
N LEU A 370 16.64 -18.40 8.68
CA LEU A 370 18.08 -18.37 8.97
C LEU A 370 18.35 -18.60 10.46
N THR A 371 19.44 -19.29 10.76
CA THR A 371 19.82 -19.76 12.11
C THR A 371 21.27 -19.39 12.41
N GLY A 372 21.75 -19.69 13.62
CA GLY A 372 23.15 -19.45 14.00
C GLY A 372 23.46 -17.99 14.28
N THR A 373 24.76 -17.68 14.41
CA THR A 373 25.25 -16.36 14.83
C THR A 373 25.58 -15.45 13.66
N LEU A 374 25.48 -14.14 13.87
CA LEU A 374 25.97 -13.14 12.91
C LEU A 374 27.51 -13.20 12.79
N PRO A 375 28.09 -13.05 11.57
CA PRO A 375 29.53 -12.95 11.40
C PRO A 375 30.13 -11.77 12.19
N SER A 376 31.21 -12.02 12.93
CA SER A 376 31.85 -11.02 13.80
C SER A 376 32.47 -9.83 13.05
N GLU A 377 32.87 -10.04 11.79
CA GLU A 377 33.44 -8.99 10.93
C GLU A 377 32.38 -8.17 10.19
N LEU A 378 31.10 -8.53 10.29
CA LEU A 378 30.04 -7.85 9.56
C LEU A 378 29.98 -6.36 9.97
N GLY A 379 30.08 -5.47 8.96
CA GLY A 379 30.14 -4.02 9.15
C GLY A 379 31.54 -3.43 9.28
N LEU A 380 32.58 -4.23 9.55
CA LEU A 380 33.96 -3.72 9.67
C LEU A 380 34.49 -3.18 8.33
N HIS A 381 34.21 -3.92 7.26
CA HIS A 381 34.66 -3.63 5.90
C HIS A 381 33.57 -2.93 5.07
N SER A 382 32.44 -2.60 5.68
CA SER A 382 31.20 -2.27 5.00
C SER A 382 30.71 -0.89 5.46
N GLU A 383 30.36 -0.01 4.52
CA GLU A 383 29.66 1.24 4.83
C GLU A 383 28.15 0.98 4.92
N LEU A 384 27.76 0.10 5.86
CA LEU A 384 26.38 -0.36 6.00
C LEU A 384 25.47 0.81 6.36
N GLU A 385 24.52 1.09 5.49
CA GLU A 385 23.45 2.06 5.71
C GLU A 385 22.16 1.36 6.18
N ALA A 386 21.84 0.21 5.58
CA ALA A 386 20.64 -0.57 5.87
C ALA A 386 21.00 -2.02 6.24
N PHE A 387 20.64 -2.41 7.46
CA PHE A 387 20.84 -3.74 8.00
C PHE A 387 19.52 -4.28 8.55
N GLU A 388 18.92 -5.23 7.82
CA GLU A 388 17.59 -5.76 8.13
C GLU A 388 17.59 -7.29 8.10
N ILE A 389 17.47 -7.90 9.28
CA ILE A 389 17.56 -9.35 9.48
C ILE A 389 16.37 -9.92 10.27
N SER A 390 15.33 -9.11 10.48
CA SER A 390 14.17 -9.45 11.30
C SER A 390 13.44 -10.72 10.83
N GLU A 391 12.59 -11.28 11.69
CA GLU A 391 11.77 -12.46 11.36
C GLU A 391 12.63 -13.65 10.87
N ASN A 392 13.59 -14.05 11.69
CA ASN A 392 14.46 -15.20 11.48
C ASN A 392 14.65 -15.97 12.81
N GLN A 393 15.57 -16.93 12.84
CA GLN A 393 15.91 -17.72 14.03
C GLN A 393 17.38 -17.50 14.44
N LEU A 394 17.94 -16.33 14.12
CA LEU A 394 19.34 -15.97 14.41
C LEU A 394 19.54 -15.83 15.91
N ASN A 395 20.73 -16.19 16.41
CA ASN A 395 21.06 -16.17 17.83
C ASN A 395 22.44 -15.57 18.09
N GLY A 396 22.82 -15.47 19.37
CA GLY A 396 24.07 -14.86 19.80
C GLY A 396 24.01 -13.32 19.81
N PRO A 397 25.16 -12.66 20.09
CA PRO A 397 25.23 -11.21 20.21
C PRO A 397 25.25 -10.48 18.87
N LEU A 398 24.94 -9.18 18.91
CA LEU A 398 25.20 -8.28 17.79
C LEU A 398 26.72 -8.12 17.58
N PRO A 399 27.23 -8.13 16.33
CA PRO A 399 28.63 -7.88 16.05
C PRO A 399 29.10 -6.49 16.52
N GLU A 400 30.36 -6.41 16.96
CA GLU A 400 30.98 -5.17 17.48
C GLU A 400 31.20 -4.08 16.42
N ASN A 401 31.15 -4.43 15.14
CA ASN A 401 31.58 -3.55 14.05
C ASN A 401 30.48 -3.13 13.08
N LEU A 402 29.19 -3.39 13.39
CA LEU A 402 28.09 -3.10 12.47
C LEU A 402 28.01 -1.62 12.03
N CYS A 403 28.39 -0.68 12.90
CA CYS A 403 28.48 0.75 12.60
C CYS A 403 29.94 1.27 12.60
N ALA A 404 30.93 0.43 12.29
CA ALA A 404 32.35 0.84 12.32
C ALA A 404 32.66 2.02 11.38
N ARG A 405 31.96 2.11 10.25
CA ARG A 405 32.07 3.21 9.27
C ARG A 405 31.12 4.38 9.52
N GLY A 406 30.29 4.32 10.56
CA GLY A 406 29.42 5.42 10.96
C GLY A 406 28.26 5.71 10.00
N ALA A 407 27.90 4.81 9.09
CA ALA A 407 26.85 5.03 8.09
C ALA A 407 25.47 4.45 8.45
N LEU A 408 25.39 3.60 9.48
CA LEU A 408 24.20 2.80 9.77
C LEU A 408 23.01 3.67 10.17
N GLN A 409 21.96 3.64 9.35
CA GLN A 409 20.75 4.45 9.56
C GLN A 409 19.68 3.69 10.35
N GLY A 410 19.63 2.37 10.20
CA GLY A 410 18.63 1.52 10.84
C GLY A 410 19.23 0.21 11.35
N LEU A 411 18.95 -0.14 12.61
CA LEU A 411 19.21 -1.46 13.17
C LEU A 411 17.86 -2.18 13.33
N ILE A 412 17.53 -3.04 12.36
CA ILE A 412 16.23 -3.72 12.29
C ILE A 412 16.45 -5.23 12.41
N THR A 413 16.28 -5.75 13.63
CA THR A 413 16.61 -7.16 13.97
C THR A 413 15.52 -7.86 14.79
N PHE A 414 14.31 -7.30 14.82
CA PHE A 414 13.21 -7.80 15.63
C PHE A 414 12.77 -9.24 15.27
N SER A 415 12.07 -9.91 16.18
CA SER A 415 11.57 -11.29 16.03
C SER A 415 12.70 -12.27 15.63
N ASN A 416 13.70 -12.40 16.50
CA ASN A 416 14.82 -13.33 16.39
C ASN A 416 15.13 -13.93 17.78
N ASN A 417 16.19 -14.72 17.88
CA ASN A 417 16.72 -15.24 19.14
C ASN A 417 18.05 -14.56 19.54
N LEU A 418 18.31 -13.33 19.08
CA LEU A 418 19.54 -12.59 19.40
C LEU A 418 19.55 -12.25 20.89
N GLY A 419 20.73 -12.22 21.51
CA GLY A 419 20.82 -11.97 22.94
C GLY A 419 22.16 -11.41 23.38
N GLY A 420 22.39 -11.41 24.69
CA GLY A 420 23.52 -10.70 25.29
C GLY A 420 23.25 -9.20 25.42
N GLU A 421 24.29 -8.45 25.81
CA GLU A 421 24.19 -7.00 25.97
C GLU A 421 24.30 -6.26 24.64
N LEU A 422 23.69 -5.08 24.56
CA LEU A 422 23.87 -4.20 23.40
C LEU A 422 25.31 -3.66 23.38
N PRO A 423 26.04 -3.83 22.26
CA PRO A 423 27.39 -3.29 22.13
C PRO A 423 27.45 -1.77 22.31
N LYS A 424 28.58 -1.27 22.82
CA LYS A 424 28.79 0.17 23.08
C LYS A 424 28.64 1.05 21.84
N TRP A 425 28.94 0.50 20.65
CA TRP A 425 28.81 1.24 19.40
C TRP A 425 27.37 1.68 19.11
N VAL A 426 26.36 0.96 19.61
CA VAL A 426 24.95 1.29 19.38
C VAL A 426 24.63 2.68 19.96
N GLY A 427 25.23 3.02 21.10
CA GLY A 427 25.11 4.36 21.69
C GLY A 427 25.99 5.43 21.03
N ASN A 428 27.05 5.03 20.31
CA ASN A 428 28.00 5.95 19.68
C ASN A 428 27.70 6.22 18.20
N CYS A 429 26.84 5.40 17.57
CA CYS A 429 26.48 5.49 16.15
C CYS A 429 25.48 6.64 15.93
N ARG A 430 26.00 7.83 15.58
CA ARG A 430 25.22 9.08 15.45
C ARG A 430 24.26 9.12 14.24
N THR A 431 24.42 8.19 13.30
CA THR A 431 23.61 8.10 12.08
C THR A 431 22.34 7.29 12.27
N LEU A 432 22.19 6.56 13.37
CA LEU A 432 20.99 5.78 13.67
C LEU A 432 19.76 6.69 13.77
N ARG A 433 18.75 6.33 12.98
CA ARG A 433 17.41 6.94 12.95
C ARG A 433 16.34 6.03 13.53
N SER A 434 16.53 4.71 13.40
CA SER A 434 15.58 3.70 13.86
C SER A 434 16.32 2.51 14.46
N VAL A 435 15.94 2.12 15.68
CA VAL A 435 16.41 0.89 16.32
C VAL A 435 15.18 0.07 16.68
N GLN A 436 15.03 -1.07 16.02
CA GLN A 436 13.90 -1.99 16.17
C GLN A 436 14.44 -3.39 16.44
N ILE A 437 14.56 -3.74 17.71
CA ILE A 437 15.17 -4.98 18.19
C ILE A 437 14.23 -5.75 19.14
N HIS A 438 12.94 -5.41 19.11
CA HIS A 438 11.92 -6.06 19.93
C HIS A 438 11.80 -7.56 19.63
N GLU A 439 11.18 -8.32 20.52
CA GLU A 439 11.00 -9.78 20.40
C GLU A 439 12.34 -10.51 20.19
N ASN A 440 13.25 -10.37 21.15
CA ASN A 440 14.55 -11.03 21.18
C ASN A 440 14.91 -11.41 22.63
N ASN A 441 16.13 -11.89 22.84
CA ASN A 441 16.68 -12.28 24.14
C ASN A 441 17.79 -11.32 24.61
N PHE A 442 17.75 -10.04 24.23
CA PHE A 442 18.74 -9.05 24.69
C PHE A 442 18.59 -8.79 26.18
N SER A 443 19.71 -8.49 26.84
CA SER A 443 19.78 -8.29 28.29
C SER A 443 20.72 -7.15 28.68
N GLY A 444 20.80 -6.85 29.98
CA GLY A 444 21.66 -5.79 30.51
C GLY A 444 21.06 -4.40 30.32
N GLU A 445 21.88 -3.37 30.49
CA GLU A 445 21.44 -1.99 30.36
C GLU A 445 21.54 -1.47 28.93
N VAL A 446 20.64 -0.54 28.57
CA VAL A 446 20.70 0.16 27.29
C VAL A 446 21.86 1.16 27.31
N PRO A 447 22.79 1.13 26.33
CA PRO A 447 23.93 2.05 26.29
C PRO A 447 23.50 3.53 26.41
N PRO A 448 24.06 4.32 27.35
CA PRO A 448 23.59 5.68 27.63
C PRO A 448 23.54 6.62 26.42
N GLY A 449 24.47 6.44 25.47
CA GLY A 449 24.51 7.25 24.24
C GLY A 449 23.30 7.02 23.33
N LEU A 450 22.66 5.84 23.38
CA LEU A 450 21.50 5.53 22.53
C LEU A 450 20.31 6.40 22.90
N TRP A 451 20.07 6.60 24.20
CA TRP A 451 19.01 7.46 24.72
C TRP A 451 19.10 8.88 24.18
N THR A 452 20.31 9.40 23.97
CA THR A 452 20.57 10.81 23.60
C THR A 452 20.99 11.01 22.15
N SER A 453 20.93 9.96 21.31
CA SER A 453 21.40 10.00 19.93
C SER A 453 20.60 10.97 19.06
N PHE A 454 21.26 12.00 18.51
CA PHE A 454 20.61 13.16 17.88
C PHE A 454 19.60 12.83 16.77
N ASN A 455 19.89 11.83 15.92
CA ASN A 455 19.05 11.50 14.77
C ASN A 455 17.99 10.42 15.07
N LEU A 456 18.00 9.84 16.26
CA LEU A 456 17.11 8.74 16.61
C LEU A 456 15.65 9.22 16.70
N SER A 457 14.80 8.62 15.88
CA SER A 457 13.36 8.91 15.82
C SER A 457 12.51 7.80 16.43
N THR A 458 12.98 6.56 16.37
CA THR A 458 12.24 5.37 16.79
C THR A 458 13.16 4.44 17.57
N LEU A 459 12.72 4.06 18.77
CA LEU A 459 13.40 3.10 19.64
C LEU A 459 12.39 2.06 20.13
N MET A 460 12.48 0.83 19.60
CA MET A 460 11.62 -0.30 19.98
C MET A 460 12.48 -1.44 20.53
N LEU A 461 12.36 -1.65 21.83
CA LEU A 461 13.10 -2.59 22.66
C LEU A 461 12.19 -3.63 23.34
N SER A 462 10.88 -3.59 23.05
CA SER A 462 9.89 -4.42 23.74
C SER A 462 10.20 -5.91 23.66
N ASP A 463 9.69 -6.71 24.59
CA ASP A 463 9.83 -8.17 24.59
C ASP A 463 11.30 -8.63 24.57
N ASN A 464 12.04 -8.18 25.58
CA ASN A 464 13.44 -8.53 25.83
C ASN A 464 13.67 -8.68 27.34
N SER A 465 14.93 -8.70 27.79
CA SER A 465 15.34 -8.75 29.20
C SER A 465 16.21 -7.55 29.60
N PHE A 466 15.97 -6.37 29.00
CA PHE A 466 16.68 -5.14 29.37
C PHE A 466 16.36 -4.70 30.80
N SER A 467 17.36 -4.17 31.48
CA SER A 467 17.29 -3.65 32.85
C SER A 467 17.85 -2.23 32.94
N GLY A 468 17.83 -1.65 34.13
CA GLY A 468 18.29 -0.29 34.40
C GLY A 468 17.14 0.70 34.53
N GLU A 469 17.49 1.97 34.77
CA GLU A 469 16.52 3.05 34.96
C GLU A 469 16.31 3.87 33.68
N LEU A 470 15.17 4.55 33.60
CA LEU A 470 14.88 5.48 32.51
C LEU A 470 15.78 6.73 32.57
N PRO A 471 16.32 7.21 31.44
CA PRO A 471 17.20 8.38 31.42
C PRO A 471 16.42 9.67 31.65
N SER A 472 17.04 10.68 32.27
CA SER A 472 16.42 12.01 32.40
C SER A 472 16.32 12.79 31.08
N LYS A 473 17.03 12.36 30.03
CA LYS A 473 17.07 13.00 28.71
C LYS A 473 16.93 11.97 27.60
N LEU A 474 16.10 12.27 26.61
CA LEU A 474 15.98 11.51 25.37
C LEU A 474 16.50 12.32 24.18
N SER A 475 16.67 11.63 23.05
CA SER A 475 16.96 12.24 21.78
C SER A 475 15.87 13.26 21.42
N ARG A 476 16.31 14.41 20.92
CA ARG A 476 15.40 15.48 20.50
C ARG A 476 14.45 15.03 19.40
N ASN A 477 14.85 14.09 18.54
CA ASN A 477 14.02 13.66 17.41
C ASN A 477 13.15 12.44 17.72
N LEU A 478 13.23 11.88 18.92
CA LEU A 478 12.53 10.65 19.29
C LEU A 478 11.02 10.89 19.35
N SER A 479 10.27 10.15 18.54
CA SER A 479 8.82 10.21 18.47
C SER A 479 8.16 8.93 19.01
N ARG A 480 8.83 7.77 18.94
CA ARG A 480 8.30 6.49 19.44
C ARG A 480 9.31 5.80 20.34
N LEU A 481 8.93 5.59 21.59
CA LEU A 481 9.69 4.83 22.58
C LEU A 481 8.83 3.66 23.07
N GLU A 482 9.29 2.44 22.77
CA GLU A 482 8.62 1.21 23.20
C GLU A 482 9.62 0.30 23.90
N ILE A 483 9.35 0.04 25.17
CA ILE A 483 10.21 -0.72 26.07
C ILE A 483 9.40 -1.73 26.87
N GLY A 484 8.19 -2.07 26.40
CA GLY A 484 7.28 -2.96 27.10
C GLY A 484 7.86 -4.36 27.32
N ASN A 485 7.35 -5.11 28.29
CA ASN A 485 7.76 -6.48 28.57
C ASN A 485 9.29 -6.62 28.77
N ASN A 486 9.85 -5.83 29.68
CA ASN A 486 11.27 -5.82 30.05
C ASN A 486 11.42 -5.76 31.58
N LYS A 487 12.63 -5.46 32.08
CA LYS A 487 12.96 -5.34 33.51
C LYS A 487 13.43 -3.92 33.87
N PHE A 488 12.96 -2.89 33.16
CA PHE A 488 13.28 -1.50 33.51
C PHE A 488 12.69 -1.17 34.88
N SER A 489 13.50 -0.56 35.74
CA SER A 489 13.16 -0.27 37.14
C SER A 489 13.34 1.21 37.48
N GLY A 490 13.12 1.58 38.74
CA GLY A 490 13.25 2.96 39.20
C GLY A 490 12.02 3.80 38.85
N GLN A 491 12.16 5.12 38.96
CA GLN A 491 11.06 6.06 38.74
C GLN A 491 11.05 6.60 37.32
N ILE A 492 9.89 7.06 36.85
CA ILE A 492 9.82 7.91 35.66
C ILE A 492 10.48 9.26 36.03
N PRO A 493 11.58 9.68 35.38
CA PRO A 493 12.37 10.80 35.85
C PRO A 493 11.69 12.15 35.56
N VAL A 494 11.81 13.11 36.48
CA VAL A 494 11.31 14.49 36.33
C VAL A 494 11.84 15.18 35.04
N GLY A 495 12.99 14.73 34.52
CA GLY A 495 13.56 15.18 33.25
C GLY A 495 12.70 14.89 32.00
N VAL A 496 11.58 14.16 32.12
CA VAL A 496 10.64 13.90 31.02
C VAL A 496 10.11 15.17 30.34
N THR A 497 10.14 16.33 30.99
CA THR A 497 9.85 17.64 30.35
C THR A 497 10.62 17.89 29.05
N LEU A 498 11.79 17.26 28.89
CA LEU A 498 12.65 17.42 27.71
C LEU A 498 12.25 16.50 26.54
N TRP A 499 11.30 15.58 26.73
CA TRP A 499 10.89 14.59 25.73
C TRP A 499 9.83 15.15 24.76
N VAL A 500 10.01 16.41 24.35
CA VAL A 500 8.98 17.25 23.70
C VAL A 500 8.42 16.72 22.38
N ASN A 501 9.16 15.85 21.70
CA ASN A 501 8.78 15.28 20.40
C ASN A 501 8.15 13.89 20.50
N LEU A 502 8.04 13.33 21.70
CA LEU A 502 7.51 11.99 21.93
C LEU A 502 6.00 11.97 21.62
N VAL A 503 5.61 11.01 20.78
CA VAL A 503 4.23 10.76 20.32
C VAL A 503 3.69 9.47 20.93
N VAL A 504 4.54 8.47 21.08
CA VAL A 504 4.21 7.17 21.70
C VAL A 504 5.22 6.88 22.80
N PHE A 505 4.72 6.64 24.00
CA PHE A 505 5.49 6.11 25.11
C PHE A 505 4.81 4.84 25.64
N GLU A 506 5.41 3.70 25.35
CA GLU A 506 4.96 2.38 25.80
C GLU A 506 6.01 1.73 26.69
N ALA A 507 5.68 1.56 27.96
CA ALA A 507 6.53 0.92 28.97
C ALA A 507 5.77 -0.11 29.81
N SER A 508 4.76 -0.74 29.23
CA SER A 508 3.92 -1.73 29.88
C SER A 508 4.73 -2.94 30.37
N ASN A 509 4.29 -3.60 31.45
CA ASN A 509 4.89 -4.82 32.01
C ASN A 509 6.41 -4.67 32.26
N ASN A 510 6.76 -3.70 33.11
CA ASN A 510 8.12 -3.46 33.61
C ASN A 510 8.11 -3.41 35.15
N LEU A 511 9.22 -2.97 35.75
CA LEU A 511 9.38 -2.78 37.21
C LEU A 511 9.42 -1.29 37.57
N LEU A 512 8.79 -0.42 36.76
CA LEU A 512 8.76 1.02 37.04
C LEU A 512 7.96 1.29 38.32
N SER A 513 8.46 2.18 39.15
CA SER A 513 7.94 2.43 40.51
C SER A 513 7.85 3.93 40.81
N GLY A 514 7.36 4.27 42.01
CA GLY A 514 7.19 5.67 42.42
C GLY A 514 6.00 6.34 41.72
N ARG A 515 5.96 7.68 41.77
CA ARG A 515 4.82 8.47 41.29
C ARG A 515 4.93 8.77 39.80
N ILE A 516 3.79 8.97 39.14
CA ILE A 516 3.76 9.57 37.79
C ILE A 516 4.13 11.05 37.94
N PRO A 517 5.26 11.53 37.39
CA PRO A 517 5.67 12.92 37.54
C PRO A 517 4.70 13.85 36.79
N VAL A 518 4.35 14.98 37.41
CA VAL A 518 3.48 16.00 36.80
C VAL A 518 4.07 16.52 35.49
N GLU A 519 5.39 16.53 35.38
CA GLU A 519 6.14 16.89 34.19
C GLU A 519 5.77 16.05 32.96
N LEU A 520 5.34 14.79 33.14
CA LEU A 520 4.91 13.94 32.04
C LEU A 520 3.64 14.49 31.37
N THR A 521 2.79 15.21 32.10
CA THR A 521 1.58 15.83 31.56
C THR A 521 1.87 16.95 30.57
N SER A 522 3.08 17.52 30.60
CA SER A 522 3.48 18.66 29.77
C SER A 522 3.90 18.29 28.33
N LEU A 523 3.89 17.00 27.98
CA LEU A 523 4.33 16.54 26.66
C LEU A 523 3.30 16.90 25.56
N PRO A 524 3.66 17.80 24.61
CA PRO A 524 2.67 18.43 23.73
C PRO A 524 2.15 17.52 22.62
N ARG A 525 2.97 16.52 22.22
CA ARG A 525 2.69 15.62 21.08
C ARG A 525 2.30 14.21 21.49
N LEU A 526 2.30 13.92 22.80
CA LEU A 526 2.04 12.58 23.30
C LEU A 526 0.61 12.18 22.95
N SER A 527 0.49 11.10 22.19
CA SER A 527 -0.78 10.56 21.67
C SER A 527 -1.15 9.23 22.31
N SER A 528 -0.15 8.44 22.70
CA SER A 528 -0.32 7.14 23.36
C SER A 528 0.63 7.04 24.54
N LEU A 529 0.06 6.79 25.72
CA LEU A 529 0.78 6.53 26.97
C LEU A 529 0.31 5.21 27.57
N LEU A 530 1.18 4.21 27.55
CA LEU A 530 0.93 2.87 28.08
C LEU A 530 1.96 2.56 29.18
N LEU A 531 1.50 2.53 30.43
CA LEU A 531 2.31 2.26 31.62
C LEU A 531 1.74 1.10 32.44
N ASP A 532 0.88 0.28 31.86
CA ASP A 532 0.17 -0.78 32.56
C ASP A 532 1.08 -1.94 32.99
N GLY A 533 0.78 -2.60 34.11
CA GLY A 533 1.58 -3.72 34.61
C GLY A 533 2.92 -3.28 35.21
N ASN A 534 2.94 -2.17 35.96
CA ASN A 534 4.11 -1.67 36.67
C ASN A 534 3.82 -1.58 38.19
N GLN A 535 4.71 -0.94 38.95
CA GLN A 535 4.61 -0.70 40.40
C GLN A 535 4.41 0.81 40.68
N LEU A 536 3.76 1.54 39.77
CA LEU A 536 3.53 2.98 39.93
C LEU A 536 2.52 3.23 41.05
N SER A 537 2.82 4.20 41.92
CA SER A 537 2.06 4.51 43.13
C SER A 537 1.75 6.02 43.25
N GLY A 538 0.99 6.41 44.28
CA GLY A 538 0.56 7.80 44.46
C GLY A 538 -0.63 8.15 43.56
N GLU A 539 -0.90 9.45 43.40
CA GLU A 539 -2.08 9.96 42.71
C GLU A 539 -1.84 10.21 41.21
N ILE A 540 -2.93 10.22 40.42
CA ILE A 540 -2.88 10.69 39.03
C ILE A 540 -2.74 12.22 39.03
N PRO A 541 -1.75 12.82 38.35
CA PRO A 541 -1.53 14.26 38.37
C PRO A 541 -2.75 15.08 37.91
N SER A 542 -3.04 16.18 38.61
CA SER A 542 -4.18 17.08 38.33
C SER A 542 -4.01 17.94 37.06
N GLU A 543 -2.78 18.24 36.68
CA GLU A 543 -2.38 19.09 35.54
C GLU A 543 -2.47 18.36 34.19
N ILE A 544 -3.34 17.35 34.09
CA ILE A 544 -3.44 16.43 32.96
C ILE A 544 -3.90 17.10 31.66
N ILE A 545 -4.61 18.24 31.76
CA ILE A 545 -5.14 19.03 30.63
C ILE A 545 -4.08 19.46 29.60
N SER A 546 -2.81 19.44 30.01
CA SER A 546 -1.68 19.78 29.16
C SER A 546 -1.45 18.77 28.01
N TRP A 547 -2.00 17.56 28.11
CA TRP A 547 -1.99 16.53 27.07
C TRP A 547 -2.99 16.81 25.94
N LYS A 548 -2.65 17.77 25.08
CA LYS A 548 -3.54 18.22 23.99
C LYS A 548 -3.79 17.20 22.89
N SER A 549 -2.90 16.21 22.72
CA SER A 549 -2.93 15.25 21.61
C SER A 549 -3.22 13.82 22.05
N LEU A 550 -3.50 13.59 23.34
CA LEU A 550 -3.55 12.25 23.92
C LEU A 550 -4.85 11.55 23.55
N THR A 551 -4.71 10.40 22.91
CA THR A 551 -5.81 9.54 22.45
C THR A 551 -5.96 8.27 23.29
N THR A 552 -4.82 7.76 23.81
CA THR A 552 -4.75 6.49 24.52
C THR A 552 -3.99 6.66 25.83
N LEU A 553 -4.67 6.33 26.95
CA LEU A 553 -4.10 6.30 28.28
C LEU A 553 -4.39 4.95 28.96
N ASN A 554 -3.35 4.18 29.23
CA ASN A 554 -3.45 2.94 29.99
C ASN A 554 -2.50 2.97 31.20
N LEU A 555 -3.09 3.03 32.38
CA LEU A 555 -2.39 2.99 33.68
C LEU A 555 -2.82 1.77 34.51
N SER A 556 -3.46 0.77 33.87
CA SER A 556 -4.01 -0.39 34.58
C SER A 556 -2.93 -1.26 35.23
N ARG A 557 -3.31 -2.11 36.19
CA ARG A 557 -2.38 -3.03 36.89
C ARG A 557 -1.18 -2.29 37.48
N ASN A 558 -1.46 -1.31 38.35
CA ASN A 558 -0.48 -0.53 39.11
C ASN A 558 -0.95 -0.39 40.57
N GLU A 559 -0.24 0.43 41.37
CA GLU A 559 -0.56 0.74 42.76
C GLU A 559 -1.06 2.20 42.93
N LEU A 560 -1.70 2.77 41.90
CA LEU A 560 -2.18 4.16 41.93
C LEU A 560 -3.34 4.32 42.92
N SER A 561 -3.34 5.42 43.66
CA SER A 561 -4.27 5.73 44.74
C SER A 561 -4.85 7.15 44.60
N GLY A 562 -5.66 7.61 45.55
CA GLY A 562 -6.32 8.91 45.49
C GLY A 562 -7.54 8.92 44.57
N GLN A 563 -8.00 10.11 44.17
CA GLN A 563 -9.20 10.30 43.35
C GLN A 563 -8.87 10.38 41.86
N ILE A 564 -9.85 10.08 41.00
CA ILE A 564 -9.72 10.34 39.56
C ILE A 564 -9.89 11.84 39.33
N PRO A 565 -8.93 12.56 38.71
CA PRO A 565 -9.07 14.00 38.49
C PRO A 565 -10.18 14.34 37.50
N ALA A 566 -11.12 15.22 37.89
CA ALA A 566 -12.20 15.70 37.02
C ALA A 566 -11.70 16.29 35.69
N VAL A 567 -10.51 16.89 35.72
CA VAL A 567 -9.83 17.51 34.58
C VAL A 567 -9.56 16.54 33.43
N ILE A 568 -9.49 15.22 33.69
CA ILE A 568 -9.41 14.18 32.64
C ILE A 568 -10.54 14.35 31.62
N GLY A 569 -11.74 14.72 32.08
CA GLY A 569 -12.91 14.96 31.24
C GLY A 569 -12.76 16.07 30.20
N SER A 570 -11.71 16.89 30.30
CA SER A 570 -11.43 18.01 29.40
C SER A 570 -10.39 17.71 28.31
N LEU A 571 -9.89 16.47 28.24
CA LEU A 571 -8.92 16.07 27.21
C LEU A 571 -9.61 15.94 25.83
N PRO A 572 -9.18 16.68 24.81
CA PRO A 572 -9.97 16.86 23.59
C PRO A 572 -10.08 15.59 22.73
N ASP A 573 -9.02 14.78 22.68
CA ASP A 573 -8.89 13.66 21.74
C ASP A 573 -8.86 12.29 22.43
N LEU A 574 -9.09 12.23 23.75
CA LEU A 574 -8.98 10.97 24.51
C LEU A 574 -10.12 10.01 24.15
N ILE A 575 -9.77 8.84 23.63
CA ILE A 575 -10.71 7.79 23.19
C ILE A 575 -10.58 6.49 23.98
N TYR A 576 -9.39 6.20 24.52
CA TYR A 576 -9.11 5.00 25.30
C TYR A 576 -8.58 5.39 26.68
N LEU A 577 -9.29 4.96 27.73
CA LEU A 577 -8.91 5.16 29.13
C LEU A 577 -9.04 3.84 29.91
N ASP A 578 -7.92 3.32 30.39
CA ASP A 578 -7.91 2.17 31.30
C ASP A 578 -7.11 2.51 32.57
N LEU A 579 -7.83 2.54 33.69
CA LEU A 579 -7.31 2.77 35.05
C LEU A 579 -7.60 1.56 35.96
N SER A 580 -7.96 0.40 35.39
CA SER A 580 -8.39 -0.76 36.16
C SER A 580 -7.26 -1.43 36.95
N GLN A 581 -7.61 -2.19 37.99
CA GLN A 581 -6.64 -2.89 38.85
C GLN A 581 -5.64 -1.91 39.47
N ASN A 582 -6.17 -0.93 40.20
CA ASN A 582 -5.43 0.05 41.00
C ASN A 582 -6.10 0.19 42.38
N GLN A 583 -5.68 1.17 43.18
CA GLN A 583 -6.21 1.52 44.50
C GLN A 583 -6.98 2.87 44.48
N LEU A 584 -7.54 3.27 43.33
CA LEU A 584 -8.25 4.55 43.17
C LEU A 584 -9.53 4.57 44.01
N SER A 585 -9.86 5.71 44.58
CA SER A 585 -10.96 5.88 45.54
C SER A 585 -11.77 7.16 45.26
N GLY A 586 -12.88 7.35 45.97
CA GLY A 586 -13.78 8.49 45.76
C GLY A 586 -14.75 8.30 44.60
N GLU A 587 -15.44 9.38 44.23
CA GLU A 587 -16.46 9.36 43.18
C GLU A 587 -15.84 9.41 41.78
N ILE A 588 -16.57 8.87 40.78
CA ILE A 588 -16.21 9.00 39.36
C ILE A 588 -16.64 10.39 38.90
N PRO A 589 -15.72 11.28 38.46
CA PRO A 589 -16.08 12.62 38.05
C PRO A 589 -17.07 12.62 36.87
N PRO A 590 -18.17 13.38 36.93
CA PRO A 590 -19.15 13.45 35.84
C PRO A 590 -18.55 14.02 34.55
N GLU A 591 -17.51 14.85 34.65
CA GLU A 591 -16.79 15.46 33.53
C GLU A 591 -16.19 14.41 32.59
N ILE A 592 -15.84 13.21 33.08
CA ILE A 592 -15.36 12.11 32.22
C ILE A 592 -16.42 11.76 31.17
N GLY A 593 -17.71 11.94 31.48
CA GLY A 593 -18.83 11.78 30.56
C GLY A 593 -18.85 12.76 29.37
N HIS A 594 -18.04 13.83 29.40
CA HIS A 594 -17.86 14.73 28.24
C HIS A 594 -16.95 14.13 27.16
N LEU A 595 -16.11 13.17 27.52
CA LEU A 595 -15.19 12.51 26.60
C LEU A 595 -15.93 11.54 25.68
N ARG A 596 -15.46 11.42 24.44
CA ARG A 596 -15.99 10.45 23.46
C ARG A 596 -15.24 9.11 23.54
N LEU A 597 -15.19 8.52 24.73
CA LEU A 597 -14.44 7.29 24.98
C LEU A 597 -15.05 6.08 24.26
N THR A 598 -14.27 5.45 23.38
CA THR A 598 -14.60 4.13 22.79
C THR A 598 -14.34 3.00 23.78
N SER A 599 -13.46 3.23 24.74
CA SER A 599 -13.02 2.24 25.72
C SER A 599 -12.75 2.92 27.05
N LEU A 600 -13.55 2.59 28.06
CA LEU A 600 -13.34 2.98 29.46
C LEU A 600 -13.21 1.72 30.31
N ASN A 601 -12.28 1.67 31.25
CA ASN A 601 -12.19 0.60 32.24
C ASN A 601 -11.63 1.13 33.55
N LEU A 602 -12.45 1.10 34.60
CA LEU A 602 -12.15 1.53 35.97
C LEU A 602 -12.33 0.36 36.96
N SER A 603 -12.41 -0.88 36.47
CA SER A 603 -12.73 -2.05 37.28
C SER A 603 -11.61 -2.37 38.29
N SER A 604 -11.95 -3.08 39.36
CA SER A 604 -11.02 -3.47 40.43
C SER A 604 -10.28 -2.26 41.01
N ASN A 605 -11.05 -1.35 41.62
CA ASN A 605 -10.59 -0.19 42.37
C ASN A 605 -11.41 -0.07 43.68
N HIS A 606 -11.25 1.03 44.41
CA HIS A 606 -12.00 1.40 45.61
C HIS A 606 -12.99 2.56 45.38
N LEU A 607 -13.52 2.68 44.15
CA LEU A 607 -14.43 3.78 43.77
C LEU A 607 -15.78 3.66 44.49
N SER A 608 -16.41 4.80 44.74
CA SER A 608 -17.69 4.91 45.45
C SER A 608 -18.65 5.88 44.78
N GLY A 609 -19.92 5.87 45.21
CA GLY A 609 -20.92 6.82 44.73
C GLY A 609 -21.59 6.39 43.43
N LYS A 610 -22.20 7.36 42.75
CA LYS A 610 -23.05 7.11 41.58
C LYS A 610 -22.25 7.16 40.29
N ILE A 611 -22.52 6.22 39.38
CA ILE A 611 -21.95 6.25 38.02
C ILE A 611 -22.54 7.43 37.21
N PRO A 612 -21.73 8.21 36.49
CA PRO A 612 -22.22 9.25 35.59
C PRO A 612 -23.20 8.68 34.57
N PHE A 613 -24.33 9.37 34.34
CA PHE A 613 -25.44 8.83 33.54
C PHE A 613 -25.04 8.51 32.08
N GLN A 614 -24.02 9.19 31.54
CA GLN A 614 -23.46 8.92 30.21
C GLN A 614 -22.89 7.51 30.11
N PHE A 615 -22.42 6.94 31.22
CA PHE A 615 -21.87 5.58 31.31
C PHE A 615 -22.86 4.56 31.87
N ASP A 616 -24.10 4.96 32.17
CA ASP A 616 -25.17 4.09 32.69
C ASP A 616 -25.81 3.27 31.55
N ASN A 617 -24.99 2.44 30.89
CA ASN A 617 -25.42 1.57 29.81
C ASN A 617 -24.51 0.31 29.72
N LEU A 618 -25.00 -0.74 29.05
CA LEU A 618 -24.31 -2.04 28.98
C LEU A 618 -22.89 -1.99 28.35
N ALA A 619 -22.55 -0.92 27.60
CA ALA A 619 -21.22 -0.68 27.04
C ALA A 619 -20.11 -0.47 28.06
N TYR A 620 -20.47 -0.05 29.27
CA TYR A 620 -19.51 0.23 30.33
C TYR A 620 -19.73 -0.69 31.52
N GLY A 621 -20.57 -1.71 31.39
CA GLY A 621 -20.94 -2.56 32.53
C GLY A 621 -19.79 -3.36 33.12
N ASN A 622 -18.79 -3.73 32.31
CA ASN A 622 -17.56 -4.31 32.85
C ASN A 622 -16.60 -3.27 33.41
N SER A 623 -16.72 -2.01 32.98
CA SER A 623 -15.79 -0.93 33.32
C SER A 623 -15.83 -0.59 34.80
N PHE A 624 -16.83 -1.01 35.55
CA PHE A 624 -17.00 -0.69 36.97
C PHE A 624 -16.95 -1.92 37.88
N PHE A 625 -16.70 -3.11 37.32
CA PHE A 625 -16.72 -4.37 38.08
C PHE A 625 -15.72 -4.34 39.25
N ASN A 626 -16.02 -5.07 40.33
CA ASN A 626 -15.16 -5.16 41.51
C ASN A 626 -14.87 -3.78 42.18
N ASN A 627 -15.88 -2.91 42.21
CA ASN A 627 -15.93 -1.70 43.04
C ASN A 627 -17.20 -1.78 43.91
N SER A 628 -17.09 -2.18 45.17
CA SER A 628 -18.24 -2.55 46.01
C SER A 628 -19.14 -1.38 46.41
N ASN A 629 -18.63 -0.14 46.36
CA ASN A 629 -19.34 1.05 46.81
C ASN A 629 -19.94 1.89 45.67
N LEU A 630 -19.88 1.41 44.41
CA LEU A 630 -20.53 2.05 43.28
C LEU A 630 -22.00 1.64 43.17
N CYS A 631 -22.85 2.58 42.78
CA CYS A 631 -24.27 2.33 42.50
C CYS A 631 -24.69 2.88 41.13
N ALA A 632 -25.72 2.25 40.54
CA ALA A 632 -26.32 2.67 39.27
C ALA A 632 -27.78 3.10 39.45
N VAL A 633 -28.25 3.99 38.58
CA VAL A 633 -29.65 4.47 38.55
C VAL A 633 -30.51 3.52 37.71
N SER A 634 -29.96 3.02 36.61
CA SER A 634 -30.65 2.06 35.74
C SER A 634 -30.42 0.62 36.20
N PRO A 635 -31.43 -0.27 36.13
CA PRO A 635 -31.33 -1.68 36.52
C PRO A 635 -30.50 -2.54 35.55
N ASN A 636 -29.86 -1.93 34.55
CA ASN A 636 -29.16 -2.63 33.46
C ASN A 636 -27.70 -2.97 33.80
N LEU A 637 -27.15 -2.40 34.88
CA LEU A 637 -25.81 -2.70 35.39
C LEU A 637 -25.93 -3.63 36.60
N ASP A 638 -25.08 -4.65 36.71
CA ASP A 638 -24.98 -5.54 37.88
C ASP A 638 -24.36 -4.79 39.10
N LEU A 639 -25.00 -3.69 39.51
CA LEU A 639 -24.58 -2.81 40.61
C LEU A 639 -25.78 -2.49 41.52
N PRO A 640 -25.54 -2.20 42.81
CA PRO A 640 -26.57 -1.74 43.74
C PRO A 640 -27.34 -0.53 43.21
N SER A 641 -28.66 -0.47 43.46
CA SER A 641 -29.47 0.69 43.09
C SER A 641 -29.21 1.86 44.03
N CYS A 642 -28.98 3.05 43.47
CA CYS A 642 -28.78 4.26 44.30
C CYS A 642 -30.05 4.72 45.06
N TYR A 643 -31.23 4.12 44.82
CA TYR A 643 -32.50 4.49 45.46
C TYR A 643 -32.85 3.66 46.70
N THR A 644 -32.08 2.62 47.03
CA THR A 644 -32.28 1.92 48.30
C THR A 644 -31.78 2.80 49.43
N GLN A 645 -32.70 3.49 50.11
CA GLN A 645 -32.44 4.13 51.39
C GLN A 645 -31.80 3.10 52.32
N THR A 646 -30.69 3.51 52.91
CA THR A 646 -29.98 2.84 53.99
C THR A 646 -30.96 2.33 55.04
N HIS A 647 -31.14 1.02 55.12
CA HIS A 647 -31.60 0.40 56.35
C HIS A 647 -30.37 0.17 57.24
N ASP A 648 -30.34 0.91 58.35
CA ASP A 648 -29.46 0.66 59.49
C ASP A 648 -29.38 -0.84 59.77
N SER A 649 -28.17 -1.39 59.69
CA SER A 649 -27.92 -2.75 60.16
C SER A 649 -27.81 -2.72 61.68
N ASN A 650 -28.88 -3.17 62.33
CA ASN A 650 -28.91 -3.45 63.75
C ASN A 650 -27.72 -4.33 64.15
N LYS A 651 -27.01 -3.89 65.21
CA LYS A 651 -25.94 -4.62 65.88
C LYS A 651 -26.35 -6.05 66.20
N LEU A 652 -25.60 -7.02 65.68
CA LEU A 652 -25.69 -8.42 66.07
C LEU A 652 -24.94 -8.65 67.40
N SER A 653 -25.63 -9.34 68.32
CA SER A 653 -25.18 -9.67 69.68
C SER A 653 -23.96 -10.61 69.69
N SER A 654 -23.09 -10.39 70.69
CA SER A 654 -21.77 -11.00 70.93
C SER A 654 -21.73 -12.53 71.08
N THR A 655 -22.84 -13.24 70.97
CA THR A 655 -22.91 -14.70 71.18
C THR A 655 -22.77 -15.52 69.89
N TYR A 656 -23.04 -14.94 68.71
CA TYR A 656 -22.92 -15.65 67.43
C TYR A 656 -21.49 -15.68 66.84
N LEU A 657 -20.62 -14.74 67.22
CA LEU A 657 -19.24 -14.64 66.72
C LEU A 657 -18.34 -15.82 67.17
N ALA A 658 -18.58 -16.37 68.36
CA ALA A 658 -17.79 -17.49 68.88
C ALA A 658 -18.08 -18.82 68.15
N MET A 659 -19.33 -19.02 67.73
CA MET A 659 -19.73 -20.23 66.98
C MET A 659 -19.25 -20.19 65.51
N ILE A 660 -19.19 -19.00 64.92
CA ILE A 660 -18.68 -18.81 63.54
C ILE A 660 -17.16 -19.05 63.48
N LEU A 661 -16.42 -18.69 64.53
CA LEU A 661 -14.96 -18.86 64.58
C LEU A 661 -14.54 -20.34 64.59
N VAL A 662 -15.26 -21.18 65.34
CA VAL A 662 -14.99 -22.64 65.40
C VAL A 662 -15.35 -23.32 64.09
N LEU A 663 -16.48 -22.92 63.47
CA LEU A 663 -16.89 -23.46 62.18
C LEU A 663 -15.92 -23.03 61.06
N ALA A 664 -15.40 -21.80 61.10
CA ALA A 664 -14.44 -21.28 60.15
C ALA A 664 -13.09 -22.03 60.19
N ILE A 665 -12.61 -22.43 61.39
CA ILE A 665 -11.36 -23.19 61.54
C ILE A 665 -11.50 -24.60 60.97
N VAL A 666 -12.65 -25.25 61.18
CA VAL A 666 -12.94 -26.59 60.61
C VAL A 666 -13.07 -26.52 59.09
N VAL A 667 -13.77 -25.50 58.58
CA VAL A 667 -13.89 -25.26 57.13
C VAL A 667 -12.53 -24.91 56.51
N PHE A 668 -11.66 -24.19 57.21
CA PHE A 668 -10.31 -23.86 56.75
C PHE A 668 -9.42 -25.10 56.66
N MET A 669 -9.48 -26.01 57.63
CA MET A 669 -8.72 -27.28 57.59
C MET A 669 -9.19 -28.20 56.45
N VAL A 670 -10.50 -28.25 56.20
CA VAL A 670 -11.07 -28.99 55.06
C VAL A 670 -10.73 -28.30 53.73
N ALA A 671 -10.74 -26.97 53.69
CA ALA A 671 -10.35 -26.19 52.52
C ALA A 671 -8.87 -26.39 52.16
N VAL A 672 -7.96 -26.42 53.14
CA VAL A 672 -6.53 -26.67 52.93
C VAL A 672 -6.25 -28.10 52.44
N LEU A 673 -6.92 -29.11 53.01
CA LEU A 673 -6.82 -30.49 52.53
C LEU A 673 -7.42 -30.66 51.12
N SER A 674 -8.54 -29.99 50.84
CA SER A 674 -9.15 -29.97 49.51
C SER A 674 -8.32 -29.20 48.48
N ALA A 675 -7.63 -28.14 48.90
CA ALA A 675 -6.72 -27.36 48.08
C ALA A 675 -5.44 -28.14 47.81
N PHE A 676 -4.93 -28.92 48.76
CA PHE A 676 -3.79 -29.81 48.56
C PHE A 676 -4.13 -30.96 47.60
N TYR A 677 -5.34 -31.51 47.71
CA TYR A 677 -5.86 -32.52 46.78
C TYR A 677 -6.12 -31.93 45.39
N LYS A 678 -6.72 -30.73 45.30
CA LYS A 678 -6.93 -29.98 44.05
C LYS A 678 -5.62 -29.54 43.43
N PHE A 679 -4.60 -29.15 44.18
CA PHE A 679 -3.27 -28.75 43.67
C PHE A 679 -2.52 -29.95 43.09
N ARG A 680 -2.65 -31.12 43.72
CA ARG A 680 -2.14 -32.40 43.20
C ARG A 680 -2.88 -32.87 41.95
N ASN A 681 -4.18 -32.59 41.82
CA ASN A 681 -4.96 -32.89 40.61
C ASN A 681 -4.80 -31.83 39.50
N TYR A 682 -4.58 -30.56 39.86
CA TYR A 682 -4.36 -29.42 38.97
C TYR A 682 -3.06 -29.57 38.18
N ARG A 683 -2.01 -30.13 38.80
CA ARG A 683 -0.79 -30.53 38.07
C ARG A 683 -0.99 -31.62 37.01
N ARG A 684 -2.12 -32.36 37.03
CA ARG A 684 -2.44 -33.39 36.03
C ARG A 684 -3.39 -32.94 34.93
N THR A 685 -4.11 -31.82 35.08
CA THR A 685 -5.17 -31.41 34.13
C THR A 685 -4.91 -30.04 33.47
N LYS A 686 -3.67 -29.78 33.03
CA LYS A 686 -3.30 -28.63 32.17
C LYS A 686 -3.82 -28.78 30.72
N HIS A 687 -5.01 -29.33 30.51
CA HIS A 687 -5.63 -29.49 29.19
C HIS A 687 -7.17 -29.39 29.31
N ARG A 688 -7.72 -28.19 29.59
CA ARG A 688 -8.94 -27.66 28.96
C ARG A 688 -9.45 -26.35 29.61
N ARG A 689 -9.43 -25.30 28.77
CA ARG A 689 -10.30 -24.10 28.69
C ARG A 689 -10.35 -23.11 29.86
N ASP A 690 -9.74 -21.95 29.64
CA ASP A 690 -10.07 -20.67 30.28
C ASP A 690 -11.29 -20.02 29.61
N VAL A 691 -12.21 -19.50 30.41
CA VAL A 691 -13.29 -18.60 29.98
C VAL A 691 -12.81 -17.17 30.24
N ALA A 692 -12.46 -16.46 29.16
CA ALA A 692 -11.97 -15.09 29.22
C ALA A 692 -13.07 -14.09 29.65
N THR A 693 -12.70 -13.08 30.44
CA THR A 693 -13.53 -11.90 30.76
C THR A 693 -13.64 -10.99 29.52
N TRP A 694 -14.85 -10.83 28.98
CA TRP A 694 -15.10 -10.01 27.78
C TRP A 694 -15.57 -8.59 28.15
N LYS A 695 -14.88 -7.54 27.68
CA LYS A 695 -15.27 -6.11 27.75
C LYS A 695 -16.24 -5.77 26.62
N LEU A 696 -17.52 -5.52 26.91
CA LEU A 696 -18.56 -5.19 25.94
C LEU A 696 -18.68 -3.67 25.81
N THR A 697 -18.54 -3.08 24.62
CA THR A 697 -18.87 -1.68 24.29
C THR A 697 -20.12 -1.66 23.38
N SER A 698 -21.23 -1.09 23.84
CA SER A 698 -22.45 -0.89 23.06
C SER A 698 -22.54 0.50 22.45
N PHE A 699 -22.98 0.60 21.20
CA PHE A 699 -23.22 1.87 20.50
C PHE A 699 -24.71 2.23 20.47
N GLN A 700 -25.57 1.33 20.97
CA GLN A 700 -27.04 1.42 20.95
C GLN A 700 -27.69 0.76 22.17
N ARG A 701 -29.01 0.93 22.33
CA ARG A 701 -29.77 0.18 23.34
C ARG A 701 -29.89 -1.28 22.88
N LEU A 702 -29.42 -2.22 23.70
CA LEU A 702 -29.45 -3.65 23.40
C LEU A 702 -30.55 -4.32 24.22
N ASP A 703 -31.40 -5.11 23.57
CA ASP A 703 -32.49 -5.84 24.23
C ASP A 703 -32.12 -7.33 24.48
N PHE A 704 -30.82 -7.67 24.49
CA PHE A 704 -30.31 -9.04 24.72
C PHE A 704 -29.18 -9.10 25.78
N THR A 705 -29.10 -10.22 26.51
CA THR A 705 -28.16 -10.42 27.66
C THR A 705 -26.77 -10.95 27.26
N LYS A 706 -25.75 -10.44 27.96
CA LYS A 706 -24.29 -10.67 27.81
C LYS A 706 -23.84 -12.14 27.79
N ALA A 707 -24.64 -13.08 28.31
CA ALA A 707 -24.27 -14.49 28.46
C ALA A 707 -24.51 -15.36 27.20
N ASN A 708 -25.28 -14.88 26.22
CA ASN A 708 -25.71 -15.70 25.09
C ASN A 708 -24.81 -15.61 23.85
N ILE A 709 -23.92 -14.62 23.74
CA ILE A 709 -23.09 -14.45 22.53
C ILE A 709 -21.84 -15.35 22.56
N PRO A 710 -20.95 -15.30 23.57
CA PRO A 710 -19.70 -16.07 23.55
C PRO A 710 -19.92 -17.59 23.59
N SER A 711 -20.99 -18.05 24.25
CA SER A 711 -21.40 -19.46 24.37
C SER A 711 -21.97 -20.04 23.07
N ASN A 712 -22.51 -19.19 22.18
CA ASN A 712 -23.12 -19.57 20.91
C ASN A 712 -22.21 -19.38 19.69
N LEU A 713 -20.93 -19.07 19.86
CA LEU A 713 -19.92 -19.03 18.79
C LEU A 713 -19.48 -20.46 18.39
N THR A 714 -20.43 -21.28 17.94
CA THR A 714 -20.21 -22.66 17.48
C THR A 714 -20.13 -22.72 15.96
N GLU A 715 -19.57 -23.80 15.41
CA GLU A 715 -19.49 -23.99 13.95
C GLU A 715 -20.88 -24.03 13.28
N ASN A 716 -21.91 -24.49 13.99
CA ASN A 716 -23.29 -24.52 13.50
C ASN A 716 -23.87 -23.11 13.24
N ASN A 717 -23.32 -22.08 13.88
CA ASN A 717 -23.77 -20.69 13.77
C ASN A 717 -22.89 -19.86 12.82
N LEU A 718 -21.88 -20.46 12.18
CA LEU A 718 -20.96 -19.77 11.28
C LEU A 718 -21.64 -19.42 9.96
N ILE A 719 -21.68 -18.14 9.59
CA ILE A 719 -22.26 -17.64 8.34
C ILE A 719 -21.23 -17.12 7.34
N GLY A 720 -19.97 -16.89 7.75
CA GLY A 720 -18.89 -16.46 6.86
C GLY A 720 -17.50 -16.53 7.50
N SER A 721 -16.46 -16.64 6.69
CA SER A 721 -15.05 -16.63 7.15
C SER A 721 -14.15 -15.96 6.11
N GLY A 722 -13.29 -15.05 6.53
CA GLY A 722 -12.38 -14.30 5.65
C GLY A 722 -11.09 -13.85 6.36
N GLY A 723 -10.30 -12.99 5.70
CA GLY A 723 -8.97 -12.55 6.17
C GLY A 723 -8.97 -11.79 7.50
N SER A 724 -10.10 -11.16 7.86
CA SER A 724 -10.28 -10.41 9.10
C SER A 724 -10.95 -11.22 10.22
N GLY A 725 -11.42 -12.45 9.96
CA GLY A 725 -12.04 -13.32 10.97
C GLY A 725 -13.25 -14.13 10.51
N LYS A 726 -14.02 -14.67 11.48
CA LYS A 726 -15.22 -15.50 11.27
C LYS A 726 -16.49 -14.76 11.71
N VAL A 727 -17.57 -14.82 10.94
CA VAL A 727 -18.86 -14.18 11.23
C VAL A 727 -19.92 -15.22 11.59
N TYR A 728 -20.65 -15.01 12.67
CA TYR A 728 -21.65 -15.92 13.22
C TYR A 728 -23.04 -15.27 13.25
N ARG A 729 -24.09 -16.05 12.98
CA ARG A 729 -25.49 -15.64 13.19
C ARG A 729 -25.92 -16.12 14.57
N ILE A 730 -26.37 -15.21 15.43
CA ILE A 730 -26.77 -15.53 16.79
C ILE A 730 -28.18 -15.01 17.03
N ALA A 731 -29.07 -15.85 17.55
CA ALA A 731 -30.42 -15.47 17.95
C ALA A 731 -30.36 -14.58 19.20
N THR A 732 -31.17 -13.53 19.25
CA THR A 732 -31.32 -12.69 20.46
C THR A 732 -32.32 -13.34 21.42
N ASN A 733 -32.62 -12.66 22.53
CA ASN A 733 -33.64 -13.10 23.47
C ASN A 733 -35.08 -12.92 22.92
N ILE A 734 -35.22 -12.25 21.79
CA ILE A 734 -36.50 -12.02 21.11
C ILE A 734 -36.64 -13.10 20.01
N PRO A 735 -37.70 -13.94 20.05
CA PRO A 735 -37.91 -14.97 19.05
C PRO A 735 -37.97 -14.38 17.63
N GLY A 736 -37.09 -14.86 16.75
CA GLY A 736 -37.04 -14.44 15.34
C GLY A 736 -36.07 -13.28 15.05
N GLU A 737 -35.45 -12.67 16.06
CA GLU A 737 -34.44 -11.63 15.87
C GLU A 737 -33.03 -12.22 15.96
N PHE A 738 -32.14 -11.76 15.06
CA PHE A 738 -30.77 -12.25 14.94
C PHE A 738 -29.77 -11.09 14.90
N VAL A 739 -28.55 -11.36 15.33
CA VAL A 739 -27.39 -10.46 15.17
C VAL A 739 -26.26 -11.15 14.41
N ALA A 740 -25.45 -10.35 13.71
CA ALA A 740 -24.23 -10.83 13.06
C ALA A 740 -23.00 -10.52 13.93
N VAL A 741 -22.26 -11.54 14.35
CA VAL A 741 -21.09 -11.39 15.22
C VAL A 741 -19.82 -11.75 14.47
N LYS A 742 -18.99 -10.76 14.13
CA LYS A 742 -17.67 -10.93 13.50
C LYS A 742 -16.62 -11.11 14.60
N ARG A 743 -16.05 -12.30 14.72
CA ARG A 743 -14.91 -12.61 15.58
C ARG A 743 -13.61 -12.42 14.84
N ILE A 744 -12.80 -11.49 15.31
CA ILE A 744 -11.43 -11.24 14.85
C ILE A 744 -10.51 -12.09 15.72
N TRP A 745 -9.87 -13.10 15.12
CA TRP A 745 -9.02 -14.07 15.82
C TRP A 745 -7.99 -14.70 14.88
N ASN A 746 -6.75 -14.84 15.34
CA ASN A 746 -5.74 -15.75 14.79
C ASN A 746 -5.13 -16.59 15.93
N ASN A 747 -4.47 -17.71 15.61
CA ASN A 747 -3.88 -18.66 16.55
C ASN A 747 -2.95 -17.99 17.59
N LYS A 748 -3.56 -17.65 18.75
CA LYS A 748 -2.97 -17.26 20.03
C LYS A 748 -2.25 -15.90 20.15
N ILE A 749 -2.03 -15.15 19.07
CA ILE A 749 -1.57 -13.75 19.13
C ILE A 749 -2.41 -12.91 18.14
N LEU A 750 -3.00 -11.80 18.62
CA LEU A 750 -3.76 -10.87 17.80
C LEU A 750 -2.77 -9.98 17.01
N ASP A 751 -2.77 -10.08 15.69
CA ASP A 751 -1.95 -9.25 14.78
C ASP A 751 -2.30 -7.76 14.92
N HIS A 752 -1.29 -6.89 15.12
CA HIS A 752 -1.47 -5.43 15.20
C HIS A 752 -2.17 -4.83 13.97
N ARG A 753 -2.11 -5.47 12.80
CA ARG A 753 -2.89 -5.06 11.62
C ARG A 753 -4.39 -5.31 11.83
N LEU A 754 -4.77 -6.47 12.34
CA LEU A 754 -6.16 -6.83 12.64
C LEU A 754 -6.74 -5.98 13.78
N GLU A 755 -5.90 -5.59 14.74
CA GLU A 755 -6.29 -4.66 15.79
C GLU A 755 -6.55 -3.25 15.24
N ARG A 756 -5.71 -2.76 14.31
CA ARG A 756 -5.97 -1.49 13.60
C ARG A 756 -7.26 -1.52 12.77
N GLU A 757 -7.56 -2.65 12.13
CA GLU A 757 -8.84 -2.83 11.42
C GLU A 757 -10.04 -2.79 12.38
N PHE A 758 -9.96 -3.50 13.50
CA PHE A 758 -10.98 -3.45 14.56
C PHE A 758 -11.22 -2.03 15.07
N LEU A 759 -10.15 -1.30 15.39
CA LEU A 759 -10.25 0.08 15.89
C LEU A 759 -10.85 1.04 14.86
N ALA A 760 -10.48 0.89 13.58
CA ALA A 760 -11.05 1.69 12.50
C ALA A 760 -12.56 1.44 12.34
N GLU A 761 -13.01 0.17 12.38
CA GLU A 761 -14.44 -0.16 12.32
C GLU A 761 -15.20 0.43 13.49
N VAL A 762 -14.69 0.28 14.71
CA VAL A 762 -15.31 0.82 15.93
C VAL A 762 -15.40 2.35 15.88
N GLN A 763 -14.33 3.02 15.47
CA GLN A 763 -14.28 4.48 15.40
C GLN A 763 -15.26 5.05 14.38
N ILE A 764 -15.30 4.48 13.17
CA ILE A 764 -16.12 4.99 12.08
C ILE A 764 -17.59 4.62 12.28
N LEU A 765 -17.91 3.34 12.45
CA LEU A 765 -19.30 2.89 12.61
C LEU A 765 -19.90 3.31 13.97
N GLY A 766 -19.07 3.61 14.96
CA GLY A 766 -19.51 4.21 16.22
C GLY A 766 -19.94 5.67 16.08
N THR A 767 -19.45 6.39 15.05
CA THR A 767 -19.69 7.83 14.87
C THR A 767 -20.68 8.16 13.76
N ILE A 768 -20.81 7.32 12.73
CA ILE A 768 -21.69 7.56 11.59
C ILE A 768 -23.00 6.77 11.68
N ARG A 769 -24.10 7.33 11.18
CA ARG A 769 -25.40 6.65 11.13
C ARG A 769 -26.12 6.99 9.83
N HIS A 770 -26.37 5.98 9.01
CA HIS A 770 -27.09 6.11 7.75
C HIS A 770 -27.83 4.81 7.44
N SER A 771 -28.98 4.89 6.77
CA SER A 771 -29.82 3.73 6.43
C SER A 771 -29.14 2.74 5.47
N ASN A 772 -28.22 3.23 4.64
CA ASN A 772 -27.40 2.43 3.72
C ASN A 772 -25.97 2.12 4.24
N ILE A 773 -25.75 2.18 5.55
CA ILE A 773 -24.49 1.77 6.18
C ILE A 773 -24.85 0.78 7.30
N VAL A 774 -24.10 -0.32 7.40
CA VAL A 774 -24.39 -1.36 8.39
C VAL A 774 -24.29 -0.79 9.79
N LYS A 775 -25.28 -1.13 10.61
CA LYS A 775 -25.38 -0.66 11.97
C LYS A 775 -24.53 -1.53 12.90
N LEU A 776 -23.48 -0.96 13.49
CA LEU A 776 -22.74 -1.58 14.60
C LEU A 776 -23.57 -1.43 15.89
N LEU A 777 -23.96 -2.55 16.50
CA LEU A 777 -24.75 -2.60 17.72
C LEU A 777 -23.84 -2.51 18.95
N CYS A 778 -22.84 -3.39 19.01
CA CYS A 778 -21.85 -3.44 20.08
C CYS A 778 -20.56 -4.16 19.64
N CYS A 779 -19.52 -4.14 20.45
CA CYS A 779 -18.31 -4.93 20.27
C CYS A 779 -17.87 -5.55 21.59
N PHE A 780 -17.32 -6.76 21.56
CA PHE A 780 -16.69 -7.38 22.71
C PHE A 780 -15.18 -7.40 22.52
N SER A 781 -14.41 -7.00 23.51
CA SER A 781 -12.95 -6.98 23.49
C SER A 781 -12.45 -7.79 24.68
N SER A 782 -11.59 -8.75 24.43
CA SER A 782 -10.80 -9.45 25.45
C SER A 782 -9.33 -9.37 25.04
N GLU A 783 -8.41 -9.76 25.92
CA GLU A 783 -6.97 -9.76 25.62
C GLU A 783 -6.65 -10.55 24.35
N ASN A 784 -7.35 -11.67 24.11
CA ASN A 784 -7.04 -12.58 23.01
C ASN A 784 -8.06 -12.57 21.85
N SER A 785 -9.26 -12.03 22.05
CA SER A 785 -10.33 -12.02 21.02
C SER A 785 -11.06 -10.69 20.97
N LYS A 786 -11.32 -10.20 19.76
CA LYS A 786 -12.25 -9.08 19.52
C LYS A 786 -13.48 -9.58 18.75
N LEU A 787 -14.68 -9.11 19.11
CA LEU A 787 -15.94 -9.36 18.43
C LEU A 787 -16.57 -8.02 18.04
N LEU A 788 -17.09 -7.91 16.82
CA LEU A 788 -17.96 -6.83 16.38
C LEU A 788 -19.37 -7.42 16.18
N VAL A 789 -20.39 -6.78 16.73
CA VAL A 789 -21.78 -7.21 16.65
C VAL A 789 -22.57 -6.18 15.86
N TYR A 790 -23.08 -6.61 14.71
CA TYR A 790 -23.88 -5.80 13.80
C TYR A 790 -25.34 -6.23 13.82
N GLU A 791 -26.19 -5.36 13.29
CA GLU A 791 -27.51 -5.80 12.82
C GLU A 791 -27.35 -6.96 11.84
N TYR A 792 -28.25 -7.95 11.93
CA TYR A 792 -28.27 -9.04 10.97
C TYR A 792 -29.04 -8.62 9.72
N LYS A 793 -28.45 -8.80 8.55
CA LYS A 793 -29.08 -8.57 7.25
C LYS A 793 -29.53 -9.92 6.67
N GLU A 794 -30.84 -10.13 6.56
CA GLU A 794 -31.45 -11.45 6.33
C GLU A 794 -31.10 -12.05 4.98
N ASN A 795 -30.92 -11.21 3.96
CA ASN A 795 -30.58 -11.63 2.61
C ASN A 795 -29.07 -11.68 2.36
N HIS A 796 -28.23 -11.62 3.40
CA HIS A 796 -26.76 -11.75 3.30
C HIS A 796 -26.13 -10.73 2.32
N SER A 797 -24.98 -11.06 1.74
CA SER A 797 -24.22 -10.20 0.84
C SER A 797 -24.68 -10.31 -0.62
N LEU A 798 -24.54 -9.22 -1.36
CA LEU A 798 -24.97 -9.11 -2.76
C LEU A 798 -24.28 -10.13 -3.69
N ASP A 799 -23.00 -10.44 -3.47
CA ASP A 799 -22.25 -11.42 -4.26
C ASP A 799 -22.91 -12.81 -4.27
N ARG A 800 -23.54 -13.21 -3.16
CA ARG A 800 -24.26 -14.48 -3.06
C ARG A 800 -25.46 -14.54 -4.00
N TRP A 801 -26.11 -13.41 -4.25
CA TRP A 801 -27.24 -13.36 -5.18
C TRP A 801 -26.81 -13.28 -6.63
N LEU A 802 -25.65 -12.68 -6.90
CA LEU A 802 -25.12 -12.53 -8.26
C LEU A 802 -24.40 -13.80 -8.75
N HIS A 803 -23.67 -14.51 -7.88
CA HIS A 803 -22.68 -15.53 -8.30
C HIS A 803 -22.95 -16.96 -7.79
N TRP A 804 -24.10 -17.23 -7.16
CA TRP A 804 -24.46 -18.54 -6.53
C TRP A 804 -24.27 -19.78 -7.42
N LYS A 805 -24.42 -19.66 -8.74
CA LYS A 805 -24.55 -20.82 -9.66
C LYS A 805 -23.26 -21.58 -9.96
N LYS A 806 -22.09 -21.18 -9.43
CA LYS A 806 -20.79 -21.80 -9.75
C LYS A 806 -19.95 -22.10 -8.50
N GLY A 807 -20.35 -23.12 -7.75
CA GLY A 807 -19.43 -23.94 -6.95
C GLY A 807 -19.24 -23.57 -5.47
N LYS A 808 -19.99 -24.24 -4.58
CA LYS A 808 -19.48 -24.90 -3.36
C LYS A 808 -20.62 -25.67 -2.68
N SER A 809 -20.40 -26.98 -2.53
CA SER A 809 -21.26 -27.87 -1.75
C SER A 809 -21.23 -27.43 -0.28
N MET A 810 -22.39 -27.06 0.27
CA MET A 810 -22.59 -26.92 1.71
C MET A 810 -23.85 -27.70 2.05
N THR A 811 -23.68 -28.73 2.87
CA THR A 811 -24.74 -29.61 3.37
C THR A 811 -25.67 -28.82 4.28
N GLY A 812 -26.84 -28.45 3.76
CA GLY A 812 -27.90 -27.81 4.54
C GLY A 812 -29.07 -27.42 3.64
N THR A 813 -30.22 -28.02 3.87
CA THR A 813 -31.48 -27.71 3.20
C THR A 813 -31.90 -26.26 3.47
N ASN A 814 -31.62 -25.34 2.54
CA ASN A 814 -32.18 -23.99 2.54
C ASN A 814 -33.13 -23.82 1.34
N PRO A 815 -34.31 -23.20 1.51
CA PRO A 815 -35.35 -23.08 0.48
C PRO A 815 -35.05 -22.05 -0.63
N MET A 816 -33.82 -21.52 -0.73
CA MET A 816 -33.42 -20.51 -1.73
C MET A 816 -33.07 -21.11 -3.10
N GLN A 817 -33.77 -22.15 -3.54
CA GLN A 817 -33.34 -22.89 -4.73
C GLN A 817 -33.72 -22.24 -6.08
N HIS A 818 -34.52 -21.16 -6.15
CA HIS A 818 -34.99 -20.66 -7.46
C HIS A 818 -35.30 -19.14 -7.59
N MET A 819 -34.85 -18.26 -6.68
CA MET A 819 -35.18 -16.82 -6.78
C MET A 819 -34.06 -16.01 -7.44
N VAL A 820 -34.31 -15.53 -8.67
CA VAL A 820 -33.40 -14.62 -9.41
C VAL A 820 -33.62 -13.19 -8.92
N LEU A 821 -32.53 -12.49 -8.58
CA LEU A 821 -32.56 -11.07 -8.22
C LEU A 821 -32.83 -10.22 -9.47
N ASP A 822 -34.08 -9.79 -9.63
CA ASP A 822 -34.58 -9.04 -10.79
C ASP A 822 -34.02 -7.62 -10.89
N TRP A 823 -34.10 -7.05 -12.10
CA TRP A 823 -33.49 -5.75 -12.39
C TRP A 823 -33.94 -4.59 -11.48
N PRO A 824 -35.25 -4.41 -11.17
CA PRO A 824 -35.68 -3.34 -10.26
C PRO A 824 -35.00 -3.41 -8.88
N ARG A 825 -34.83 -4.63 -8.34
CA ARG A 825 -34.11 -4.83 -7.09
C ARG A 825 -32.62 -4.52 -7.23
N ARG A 826 -31.97 -4.95 -8.32
CA ARG A 826 -30.55 -4.64 -8.60
C ARG A 826 -30.30 -3.13 -8.68
N LEU A 827 -31.19 -2.40 -9.34
CA LEU A 827 -31.12 -0.94 -9.42
C LEU A 827 -31.31 -0.29 -8.05
N GLN A 828 -32.30 -0.74 -7.27
CA GLN A 828 -32.54 -0.23 -5.93
C GLN A 828 -31.33 -0.44 -5.01
N ILE A 829 -30.64 -1.57 -5.15
CA ILE A 829 -29.39 -1.88 -4.45
C ILE A 829 -28.28 -0.92 -4.87
N ALA A 830 -28.11 -0.65 -6.17
CA ALA A 830 -27.15 0.33 -6.67
C ALA A 830 -27.42 1.73 -6.10
N ILE A 831 -28.68 2.15 -6.08
CA ILE A 831 -29.09 3.45 -5.51
C ILE A 831 -28.76 3.49 -4.02
N GLY A 832 -29.09 2.45 -3.25
CA GLY A 832 -28.80 2.39 -1.81
C GLY A 832 -27.31 2.44 -1.50
N ALA A 833 -26.49 1.64 -2.19
CA ALA A 833 -25.04 1.67 -2.01
C ALA A 833 -24.42 3.03 -2.42
N ALA A 834 -24.89 3.65 -3.50
CA ALA A 834 -24.46 5.00 -3.88
C ALA A 834 -24.83 6.07 -2.83
N GLN A 835 -25.99 5.94 -2.18
CA GLN A 835 -26.41 6.82 -1.07
C GLN A 835 -25.47 6.72 0.12
N GLY A 836 -25.10 5.50 0.52
CA GLY A 836 -24.14 5.28 1.62
C GLY A 836 -22.76 5.86 1.32
N LEU A 837 -22.24 5.66 0.11
CA LEU A 837 -20.95 6.22 -0.32
C LEU A 837 -20.98 7.75 -0.42
N CYS A 838 -22.04 8.32 -0.97
CA CYS A 838 -22.20 9.78 -1.07
C CYS A 838 -22.20 10.44 0.32
N TYR A 839 -22.93 9.85 1.28
CA TYR A 839 -22.97 10.31 2.66
C TYR A 839 -21.56 10.31 3.29
N MET A 840 -20.80 9.23 3.12
CA MET A 840 -19.42 9.14 3.64
C MET A 840 -18.47 10.18 3.03
N HIS A 841 -18.56 10.42 1.73
CA HIS A 841 -17.65 11.32 1.02
C HIS A 841 -17.97 12.81 1.23
N TYR A 842 -19.24 13.17 1.41
CA TYR A 842 -19.68 14.58 1.37
C TYR A 842 -20.41 15.05 2.62
N ASP A 843 -21.14 14.17 3.32
CA ASP A 843 -21.98 14.55 4.46
C ASP A 843 -21.29 14.28 5.82
N CYS A 844 -20.24 13.45 5.84
CA CYS A 844 -19.39 13.26 7.00
C CYS A 844 -18.31 14.36 7.10
N SER A 845 -18.10 14.88 8.31
CA SER A 845 -17.01 15.82 8.62
C SER A 845 -16.21 15.32 9.84
N PRO A 846 -14.98 14.82 9.65
CA PRO A 846 -14.24 14.71 8.39
C PRO A 846 -14.81 13.66 7.40
N PRO A 847 -14.53 13.79 6.09
CA PRO A 847 -14.95 12.83 5.07
C PRO A 847 -14.35 11.44 5.30
N VAL A 848 -15.12 10.40 5.03
CA VAL A 848 -14.72 9.00 5.21
C VAL A 848 -14.53 8.33 3.85
N ILE A 849 -13.38 7.70 3.62
CA ILE A 849 -13.13 6.84 2.45
C ILE A 849 -13.15 5.39 2.91
N HIS A 850 -13.90 4.53 2.21
CA HIS A 850 -14.13 3.13 2.57
C HIS A 850 -12.95 2.21 2.24
N ARG A 851 -12.34 2.38 1.06
CA ARG A 851 -11.16 1.62 0.56
C ARG A 851 -11.36 0.14 0.22
N ASP A 852 -12.46 -0.48 0.66
CA ASP A 852 -12.79 -1.88 0.31
C ASP A 852 -14.26 -2.07 -0.14
N VAL A 853 -14.72 -1.25 -1.10
CA VAL A 853 -16.07 -1.39 -1.66
C VAL A 853 -16.11 -2.56 -2.65
N LYS A 854 -16.99 -3.53 -2.41
CA LYS A 854 -17.20 -4.72 -3.27
C LYS A 854 -18.57 -5.34 -3.02
N SER A 855 -19.04 -6.19 -3.93
CA SER A 855 -20.36 -6.85 -3.80
C SER A 855 -20.48 -7.71 -2.52
N SER A 856 -19.39 -8.32 -2.03
CA SER A 856 -19.42 -9.09 -0.78
C SER A 856 -19.54 -8.22 0.49
N ASN A 857 -19.25 -6.92 0.38
CA ASN A 857 -19.35 -5.94 1.46
C ASN A 857 -20.62 -5.08 1.37
N ILE A 858 -21.53 -5.41 0.44
CA ILE A 858 -22.86 -4.80 0.35
C ILE A 858 -23.87 -5.83 0.85
N LEU A 859 -24.45 -5.58 2.02
CA LEU A 859 -25.41 -6.47 2.67
C LEU A 859 -26.85 -6.05 2.38
N LEU A 860 -27.76 -7.02 2.35
CA LEU A 860 -29.16 -6.84 1.96
C LEU A 860 -30.08 -7.23 3.11
N ASP A 861 -30.96 -6.31 3.52
CA ASP A 861 -32.03 -6.62 4.47
C ASP A 861 -33.16 -7.45 3.81
N SER A 862 -34.15 -7.85 4.60
CA SER A 862 -35.35 -8.57 4.15
C SER A 862 -36.09 -7.90 2.96
N ASP A 863 -36.01 -6.58 2.83
CA ASP A 863 -36.59 -5.78 1.75
C ASP A 863 -35.64 -5.58 0.54
N PHE A 864 -34.47 -6.23 0.54
CA PHE A 864 -33.39 -6.04 -0.45
C PHE A 864 -32.82 -4.61 -0.48
N ARG A 865 -32.93 -3.85 0.61
CA ARG A 865 -32.23 -2.57 0.74
C ARG A 865 -30.77 -2.80 1.08
N ALA A 866 -29.91 -2.08 0.38
CA ALA A 866 -28.47 -2.21 0.49
C ALA A 866 -27.89 -1.42 1.66
N SER A 867 -26.97 -2.03 2.41
CA SER A 867 -26.12 -1.38 3.41
C SER A 867 -24.66 -1.75 3.21
N ILE A 868 -23.77 -0.75 3.19
CA ILE A 868 -22.32 -0.95 3.09
C ILE A 868 -21.78 -1.47 4.43
N ALA A 869 -20.88 -2.46 4.38
CA ALA A 869 -20.27 -3.10 5.53
C ALA A 869 -18.74 -3.25 5.39
N ASP A 870 -18.09 -3.70 6.46
CA ASP A 870 -16.64 -4.00 6.55
C ASP A 870 -15.72 -2.77 6.43
N PHE A 871 -15.68 -1.98 7.51
CA PHE A 871 -14.99 -0.68 7.58
C PHE A 871 -13.53 -0.79 8.04
N GLY A 872 -12.93 -1.99 8.10
CA GLY A 872 -11.61 -2.20 8.71
C GLY A 872 -10.49 -1.42 8.02
N LEU A 873 -10.65 -1.17 6.72
CA LEU A 873 -9.70 -0.39 5.92
C LEU A 873 -10.08 1.09 5.80
N ALA A 874 -11.27 1.50 6.26
CA ALA A 874 -11.78 2.85 6.08
C ALA A 874 -10.98 3.90 6.87
N ARG A 875 -10.93 5.14 6.38
CA ARG A 875 -10.13 6.24 6.96
C ARG A 875 -10.83 7.59 6.82
N MET A 876 -10.63 8.47 7.80
CA MET A 876 -11.10 9.87 7.79
C MET A 876 -10.03 10.81 7.17
N LEU A 877 -10.44 11.78 6.36
CA LEU A 877 -9.54 12.74 5.69
C LEU A 877 -9.46 14.10 6.41
N GLY A 878 -8.29 14.75 6.40
CA GLY A 878 -8.07 16.03 7.08
C GLY A 878 -8.76 17.24 6.43
N LYS A 879 -8.96 17.24 5.09
CA LYS A 879 -9.67 18.27 4.31
C LYS A 879 -10.26 17.70 3.00
N HIS A 880 -11.34 18.31 2.48
CA HIS A 880 -11.91 17.98 1.17
C HIS A 880 -10.91 18.27 0.02
N GLY A 881 -10.64 17.27 -0.82
CA GLY A 881 -9.87 17.43 -2.06
C GLY A 881 -8.33 17.40 -1.94
N GLU A 882 -7.77 17.27 -0.74
CA GLU A 882 -6.32 17.14 -0.54
C GLU A 882 -5.86 15.67 -0.59
N SER A 883 -4.85 15.39 -1.41
CA SER A 883 -4.23 14.07 -1.51
C SER A 883 -3.36 13.79 -0.30
N HIS A 884 -3.68 12.73 0.46
CA HIS A 884 -2.85 12.28 1.57
C HIS A 884 -1.93 11.13 1.14
N THR A 885 -0.67 11.16 1.61
CA THR A 885 0.33 10.11 1.39
C THR A 885 0.11 8.95 2.36
N MET A 886 -0.26 7.76 1.88
CA MET A 886 -0.50 6.57 2.70
C MET A 886 0.67 5.60 2.68
N SER A 887 0.90 4.89 3.79
CA SER A 887 2.00 3.92 3.96
C SER A 887 1.78 2.57 3.28
N ASP A 888 0.52 2.16 3.04
CA ASP A 888 0.17 0.81 2.58
C ASP A 888 -0.99 0.80 1.55
N VAL A 889 -0.87 -0.05 0.53
CA VAL A 889 -1.95 -0.37 -0.44
C VAL A 889 -2.84 -1.45 0.17
N ALA A 890 -4.14 -1.17 0.36
CA ALA A 890 -5.08 -2.11 0.98
C ALA A 890 -6.48 -2.06 0.35
N GLY A 891 -6.96 -3.19 -0.20
CA GLY A 891 -8.27 -3.35 -0.84
C GLY A 891 -8.40 -4.72 -1.51
N SER A 892 -9.54 -5.03 -2.12
CA SER A 892 -9.80 -6.34 -2.72
C SER A 892 -9.44 -6.43 -4.21
N LEU A 893 -8.74 -7.50 -4.59
CA LEU A 893 -8.33 -7.78 -5.97
C LEU A 893 -9.56 -7.82 -6.92
N GLY A 894 -9.52 -7.03 -7.99
CA GLY A 894 -10.64 -6.84 -8.93
C GLY A 894 -11.41 -5.53 -8.72
N TYR A 895 -11.37 -4.95 -7.52
CA TYR A 895 -12.03 -3.69 -7.16
C TYR A 895 -11.04 -2.54 -6.93
N ILE A 896 -9.76 -2.83 -6.70
CA ILE A 896 -8.71 -1.83 -6.48
C ILE A 896 -8.56 -0.91 -7.71
N ALA A 897 -8.67 0.40 -7.48
CA ALA A 897 -8.40 1.41 -8.49
C ALA A 897 -6.92 1.34 -8.94
N PRO A 898 -6.61 1.43 -10.25
CA PRO A 898 -5.25 1.25 -10.77
C PRO A 898 -4.22 2.15 -10.09
N GLU A 899 -4.54 3.44 -9.91
CA GLU A 899 -3.66 4.43 -9.30
C GLU A 899 -3.30 4.15 -7.85
N TYR A 900 -4.16 3.40 -7.16
CA TYR A 900 -3.94 3.07 -5.76
C TYR A 900 -2.77 2.08 -5.58
N ALA A 901 -2.37 1.36 -6.63
CA ALA A 901 -1.25 0.42 -6.62
C ALA A 901 0.13 1.09 -6.85
N TYR A 902 0.19 2.30 -7.43
CA TYR A 902 1.45 2.96 -7.80
C TYR A 902 1.61 4.41 -7.33
N ALA A 903 0.56 5.05 -6.82
CA ALA A 903 0.62 6.39 -6.23
C ALA A 903 0.22 6.33 -4.75
N THR A 904 1.06 6.84 -3.86
CA THR A 904 0.77 6.92 -2.41
C THR A 904 -0.29 7.97 -2.07
N LYS A 905 -0.79 8.73 -3.05
CA LYS A 905 -1.80 9.78 -2.90
C LYS A 905 -3.21 9.19 -3.03
N VAL A 906 -3.97 9.17 -1.94
CA VAL A 906 -5.35 8.62 -1.88
C VAL A 906 -6.37 9.75 -1.79
N ASN A 907 -7.47 9.64 -2.55
CA ASN A 907 -8.66 10.49 -2.48
C ASN A 907 -9.95 9.64 -2.67
N GLU A 908 -11.13 10.25 -2.60
CA GLU A 908 -12.43 9.59 -2.65
C GLU A 908 -12.72 8.84 -3.98
N LYS A 909 -11.94 9.11 -5.04
CA LYS A 909 -12.12 8.52 -6.38
C LYS A 909 -11.78 7.04 -6.46
N ILE A 910 -11.11 6.48 -5.46
CA ILE A 910 -10.83 5.03 -5.40
C ILE A 910 -12.09 4.23 -5.05
N ASP A 911 -12.98 4.80 -4.22
CA ASP A 911 -14.27 4.20 -3.90
C ASP A 911 -15.23 4.28 -5.10
N VAL A 912 -15.14 5.36 -5.89
CA VAL A 912 -15.90 5.52 -7.14
C VAL A 912 -15.54 4.41 -8.15
N TYR A 913 -14.25 4.11 -8.31
CA TYR A 913 -13.82 3.01 -9.17
C TYR A 913 -14.38 1.67 -8.70
N SER A 914 -14.21 1.40 -7.40
CA SER A 914 -14.66 0.16 -6.76
C SER A 914 -16.19 -0.02 -6.92
N PHE A 915 -16.97 1.06 -6.74
CA PHE A 915 -18.40 1.07 -6.98
C PHE A 915 -18.77 0.88 -8.46
N GLY A 916 -17.96 1.41 -9.38
CA GLY A 916 -18.11 1.16 -10.81
C GLY A 916 -18.03 -0.32 -11.17
N VAL A 917 -17.15 -1.09 -10.52
CA VAL A 917 -17.09 -2.55 -10.68
C VAL A 917 -18.37 -3.21 -10.19
N VAL A 918 -18.92 -2.78 -9.04
CA VAL A 918 -20.21 -3.28 -8.52
C VAL A 918 -21.35 -3.00 -9.50
N LEU A 919 -21.39 -1.81 -10.13
CA LEU A 919 -22.39 -1.51 -11.16
C LEU A 919 -22.31 -2.48 -12.34
N LEU A 920 -21.08 -2.82 -12.77
CA LEU A 920 -20.85 -3.78 -13.84
C LEU A 920 -21.27 -5.20 -13.44
N GLU A 921 -21.02 -5.63 -12.21
CA GLU A 921 -21.52 -6.93 -11.71
C GLU A 921 -23.04 -6.98 -11.72
N LEU A 922 -23.72 -5.93 -11.27
CA LEU A 922 -25.18 -5.87 -11.22
C LEU A 922 -25.84 -5.99 -12.60
N VAL A 923 -25.27 -5.37 -13.63
CA VAL A 923 -25.83 -5.40 -14.99
C VAL A 923 -25.44 -6.65 -15.78
N THR A 924 -24.29 -7.27 -15.48
CA THR A 924 -23.75 -8.39 -16.26
C THR A 924 -23.88 -9.75 -15.58
N GLY A 925 -24.08 -9.79 -14.27
CA GLY A 925 -24.08 -11.03 -13.48
C GLY A 925 -22.72 -11.74 -13.47
N ARG A 926 -21.64 -11.06 -13.89
CA ARG A 926 -20.29 -11.63 -13.98
C ARG A 926 -19.50 -11.34 -12.73
N GLU A 927 -18.66 -12.29 -12.33
CA GLU A 927 -17.73 -12.11 -11.23
C GLU A 927 -16.66 -11.03 -11.53
N PRO A 928 -16.18 -10.31 -10.51
CA PRO A 928 -15.21 -9.24 -10.65
C PRO A 928 -13.86 -9.73 -11.19
N ASN A 929 -13.53 -11.01 -10.96
CA ASN A 929 -12.38 -11.71 -11.50
C ASN A 929 -12.90 -12.79 -12.45
N CYS A 930 -13.19 -12.43 -13.71
CA CYS A 930 -13.70 -13.39 -14.68
C CYS A 930 -12.63 -14.48 -14.95
N GLY A 931 -13.00 -15.75 -14.73
CA GLY A 931 -12.10 -16.91 -14.78
C GLY A 931 -11.52 -17.28 -16.15
N ASP A 932 -11.86 -16.53 -17.20
CA ASP A 932 -11.19 -16.63 -18.50
C ASP A 932 -10.26 -15.43 -18.66
N GLU A 933 -8.95 -15.68 -18.61
CA GLU A 933 -7.85 -14.75 -18.92
C GLU A 933 -7.50 -13.65 -17.90
N ASN A 934 -7.14 -13.91 -16.63
CA ASN A 934 -6.41 -12.94 -15.74
C ASN A 934 -6.94 -11.47 -15.68
N ARG A 935 -8.16 -11.18 -16.16
CA ARG A 935 -8.69 -9.82 -16.39
C ARG A 935 -9.81 -9.57 -15.40
N ASN A 936 -9.81 -8.37 -14.83
CA ASN A 936 -10.92 -7.92 -13.99
C ASN A 936 -12.12 -7.47 -14.85
N LEU A 937 -13.30 -7.46 -14.24
CA LEU A 937 -14.57 -7.17 -14.90
C LEU A 937 -14.62 -5.77 -15.54
N ALA A 938 -13.99 -4.77 -14.92
CA ALA A 938 -13.90 -3.42 -15.48
C ALA A 938 -13.16 -3.40 -16.82
N GLU A 939 -12.03 -4.12 -16.90
CA GLU A 939 -11.26 -4.24 -18.12
C GLU A 939 -12.02 -5.01 -19.21
N TRP A 940 -12.70 -6.09 -18.84
CA TRP A 940 -13.56 -6.84 -19.77
C TRP A 940 -14.71 -5.97 -20.32
N ALA A 941 -15.42 -5.24 -19.45
CA ALA A 941 -16.56 -4.42 -19.84
C ALA A 941 -16.13 -3.26 -20.75
N SER A 942 -15.01 -2.61 -20.41
CA SER A 942 -14.40 -1.55 -21.23
C SER A 942 -14.06 -2.08 -22.62
N ARG A 943 -13.45 -3.27 -22.70
CA ARG A 943 -13.13 -3.92 -23.96
C ARG A 943 -14.36 -4.31 -24.78
N HIS A 944 -15.39 -4.90 -24.15
CA HIS A 944 -16.65 -5.24 -24.82
C HIS A 944 -17.27 -4.01 -25.49
N TYR A 945 -17.27 -2.86 -24.80
CA TYR A 945 -17.78 -1.61 -25.33
C TYR A 945 -16.89 -1.02 -26.45
N LEU A 946 -15.56 -1.03 -26.25
CA LEU A 946 -14.57 -0.53 -27.22
C LEU A 946 -14.51 -1.37 -28.51
N GLU A 947 -14.80 -2.67 -28.42
CA GLU A 947 -14.90 -3.56 -29.58
C GLU A 947 -16.17 -3.32 -30.41
N GLY A 948 -17.04 -2.38 -29.99
CA GLY A 948 -18.28 -2.07 -30.68
C GLY A 948 -19.34 -3.18 -30.54
N LYS A 949 -19.11 -4.16 -29.66
CA LYS A 949 -20.10 -5.19 -29.37
C LYS A 949 -21.31 -4.54 -28.71
N PRO A 950 -22.53 -4.92 -29.09
CA PRO A 950 -23.73 -4.43 -28.44
C PRO A 950 -23.65 -4.61 -26.92
N VAL A 951 -23.86 -3.54 -26.16
CA VAL A 951 -23.90 -3.61 -24.68
C VAL A 951 -24.94 -4.62 -24.21
N ILE A 952 -26.00 -4.79 -25.00
CA ILE A 952 -27.06 -5.76 -24.74
C ILE A 952 -26.53 -7.19 -24.60
N ASP A 953 -25.42 -7.54 -25.24
CA ASP A 953 -24.81 -8.87 -25.21
C ASP A 953 -23.94 -9.10 -23.96
N ALA A 954 -23.56 -8.01 -23.28
CA ALA A 954 -22.86 -8.06 -22.01
C ALA A 954 -23.82 -8.22 -20.82
N LEU A 955 -25.10 -7.91 -21.01
CA LEU A 955 -26.09 -7.92 -19.93
C LEU A 955 -26.42 -9.34 -19.48
N ASP A 956 -26.76 -9.47 -18.20
CA ASP A 956 -27.19 -10.72 -17.60
C ASP A 956 -28.46 -11.26 -18.27
N ASN A 957 -28.32 -12.40 -18.96
CA ASN A 957 -29.39 -13.02 -19.71
C ASN A 957 -30.59 -13.45 -18.84
N GLU A 958 -30.41 -13.62 -17.53
CA GLU A 958 -31.49 -14.06 -16.62
C GLU A 958 -32.44 -12.93 -16.25
N ILE A 959 -32.00 -11.68 -16.36
CA ILE A 959 -32.78 -10.49 -16.00
C ILE A 959 -33.03 -9.52 -17.16
N LYS A 960 -32.38 -9.77 -18.31
CA LYS A 960 -32.54 -9.03 -19.55
C LYS A 960 -33.98 -9.13 -20.06
N LYS A 961 -34.78 -8.09 -19.82
CA LYS A 961 -36.15 -7.93 -20.35
C LYS A 961 -36.24 -6.65 -21.20
N PRO A 962 -37.06 -6.64 -22.29
CA PRO A 962 -37.17 -5.48 -23.19
C PRO A 962 -37.45 -4.15 -22.47
N CYS A 963 -38.29 -4.17 -21.42
CA CYS A 963 -38.64 -3.00 -20.63
C CYS A 963 -37.50 -2.39 -19.81
N TYR A 964 -36.40 -3.12 -19.59
CA TYR A 964 -35.27 -2.68 -18.75
C TYR A 964 -33.98 -2.41 -19.52
N LEU A 965 -33.94 -2.72 -20.83
CA LEU A 965 -32.72 -2.67 -21.63
C LEU A 965 -32.05 -1.30 -21.61
N GLU A 966 -32.80 -0.22 -21.87
CA GLU A 966 -32.26 1.13 -21.90
C GLU A 966 -31.64 1.53 -20.56
N GLU A 967 -32.31 1.15 -19.47
CA GLU A 967 -31.83 1.42 -18.12
C GLU A 967 -30.55 0.64 -17.81
N MET A 968 -30.55 -0.67 -18.08
CA MET A 968 -29.38 -1.55 -17.90
C MET A 968 -28.18 -1.08 -18.73
N ILE A 969 -28.40 -0.64 -19.98
CA ILE A 969 -27.35 -0.09 -20.85
C ILE A 969 -26.80 1.21 -20.27
N SER A 970 -27.66 2.08 -19.75
CA SER A 970 -27.23 3.32 -19.09
C SER A 970 -26.37 3.04 -17.86
N ILE A 971 -26.74 2.04 -17.03
CA ILE A 971 -25.98 1.67 -15.84
C ILE A 971 -24.66 0.99 -16.21
N PHE A 972 -24.63 0.17 -17.27
CA PHE A 972 -23.38 -0.39 -17.79
C PHE A 972 -22.41 0.72 -18.20
N LYS A 973 -22.88 1.73 -18.94
CA LYS A 973 -22.07 2.91 -19.32
C LYS A 973 -21.60 3.71 -18.11
N LEU A 974 -22.45 3.90 -17.10
CA LEU A 974 -22.06 4.57 -15.86
C LEU A 974 -20.95 3.79 -15.14
N GLY A 975 -21.05 2.45 -15.10
CA GLY A 975 -19.99 1.56 -14.61
C GLY A 975 -18.66 1.83 -15.31
N LEU A 976 -18.65 1.91 -16.65
CA LEU A 976 -17.44 2.20 -17.44
C LEU A 976 -16.80 3.54 -17.09
N ILE A 977 -17.61 4.60 -16.93
CA ILE A 977 -17.13 5.94 -16.59
C ILE A 977 -16.54 5.93 -15.16
N CYS A 978 -17.20 5.25 -14.22
CA CYS A 978 -16.71 5.10 -12.86
C CYS A 978 -15.39 4.32 -12.80
N THR A 979 -15.22 3.30 -13.65
CA THR A 979 -14.00 2.49 -13.73
C THR A 979 -12.93 3.05 -14.67
N HIS A 980 -13.00 4.34 -15.03
CA HIS A 980 -11.99 4.93 -15.92
C HIS A 980 -10.60 4.95 -15.25
N LYS A 981 -9.53 4.73 -16.01
CA LYS A 981 -8.16 4.62 -15.47
C LYS A 981 -7.65 5.92 -14.82
N SER A 982 -8.04 7.07 -15.36
CA SER A 982 -7.70 8.37 -14.78
C SER A 982 -8.68 8.75 -13.66
N PRO A 983 -8.22 9.08 -12.44
CA PRO A 983 -9.09 9.47 -11.33
C PRO A 983 -9.84 10.79 -11.59
N SER A 984 -9.20 11.74 -12.29
CA SER A 984 -9.77 13.06 -12.58
C SER A 984 -10.95 13.03 -13.53
N THR A 985 -11.09 11.94 -14.30
CA THR A 985 -12.19 11.74 -15.24
C THR A 985 -13.37 10.97 -14.66
N ARG A 986 -13.22 10.42 -13.44
CA ARG A 986 -14.33 9.71 -12.77
C ARG A 986 -15.29 10.75 -12.16
N PRO A 987 -16.60 10.52 -12.20
CA PRO A 987 -17.58 11.36 -11.52
C PRO A 987 -17.38 11.31 -10.00
N SER A 988 -17.99 12.24 -9.28
CA SER A 988 -18.21 12.16 -7.84
C SER A 988 -19.32 11.17 -7.51
N MET A 989 -19.34 10.63 -6.28
CA MET A 989 -20.46 9.78 -5.85
C MET A 989 -21.80 10.54 -5.82
N LYS A 990 -21.77 11.87 -5.69
CA LYS A 990 -22.95 12.74 -5.80
C LYS A 990 -23.54 12.72 -7.21
N GLU A 991 -22.69 12.88 -8.24
CA GLU A 991 -23.11 12.79 -9.65
C GLU A 991 -23.57 11.37 -10.02
N VAL A 992 -22.88 10.34 -9.53
CA VAL A 992 -23.26 8.92 -9.74
C VAL A 992 -24.66 8.65 -9.16
N LEU A 993 -24.92 9.10 -7.93
CA LEU A 993 -26.21 8.93 -7.27
C LEU A 993 -27.34 9.67 -8.01
N GLU A 994 -27.06 10.86 -8.52
CA GLU A 994 -28.02 11.64 -9.29
C GLU A 994 -28.42 10.92 -10.59
N ILE A 995 -27.45 10.35 -11.30
CA ILE A 995 -27.70 9.57 -12.52
C ILE A 995 -28.54 8.32 -12.21
N LEU A 996 -28.24 7.61 -11.10
CA LEU A 996 -28.99 6.43 -10.68
C LEU A 996 -30.45 6.75 -10.31
N ARG A 997 -30.69 7.85 -9.58
CA ARG A 997 -32.05 8.27 -9.14
C ARG A 997 -32.94 8.72 -10.30
N ARG A 998 -32.39 9.42 -11.29
CA ARG A 998 -33.14 9.86 -12.48
C ARG A 998 -33.69 8.69 -13.31
N ARG A 999 -33.13 7.49 -13.16
CA ARG A 999 -33.57 6.28 -13.86
C ARG A 999 -34.56 5.45 -13.04
N GLY A 1000 -34.39 5.38 -11.72
CA GLY A 1000 -35.29 4.64 -10.82
C GLY A 1000 -36.71 5.19 -10.63
N SER A 1001 -37.05 6.38 -11.15
CA SER A 1001 -38.38 7.01 -10.92
C SER A 1001 -39.46 6.71 -11.96
N LEU A 1002 -39.23 5.77 -12.90
CA LEU A 1002 -40.18 5.46 -14.00
C LEU A 1002 -41.18 4.33 -13.68
N GLY A 1003 -41.32 3.92 -12.42
CA GLY A 1003 -42.30 2.94 -11.96
C GLY A 1003 -43.53 3.57 -11.32
N GLY A 1004 -44.41 4.20 -12.09
CA GLY A 1004 -45.74 4.60 -11.61
C GLY A 1004 -46.41 5.72 -12.41
N TYR A 1005 -47.62 5.44 -12.90
CA TYR A 1005 -48.60 6.29 -13.62
C TYR A 1005 -48.50 6.42 -15.15
N GLU A 1006 -49.50 5.82 -15.80
CA GLU A 1006 -49.92 6.10 -17.18
C GLU A 1006 -50.39 7.55 -17.34
N GLY A 1007 -49.95 8.19 -18.44
CA GLY A 1007 -50.46 9.49 -18.87
C GLY A 1007 -49.73 10.00 -20.11
N LYS A 1008 -50.35 9.85 -21.29
CA LYS A 1008 -49.87 10.36 -22.58
C LYS A 1008 -49.46 11.84 -22.52
N LYS A 1009 -48.21 12.15 -22.89
CA LYS A 1009 -47.85 13.38 -23.63
C LYS A 1009 -46.72 13.09 -24.62
N THR A 1010 -47.01 13.46 -25.85
CA THR A 1010 -46.14 13.50 -27.03
C THR A 1010 -45.13 14.65 -26.94
N GLY A 1011 -43.88 14.39 -27.36
CA GLY A 1011 -42.96 15.38 -27.91
C GLY A 1011 -42.28 16.35 -26.94
N SER A 1012 -41.10 15.98 -26.44
CA SER A 1012 -39.87 16.78 -26.56
C SER A 1012 -38.70 16.04 -25.89
N GLU A 1013 -37.57 15.97 -26.61
CA GLU A 1013 -36.26 15.60 -26.07
C GLU A 1013 -35.85 16.57 -24.96
N PHE A 1014 -35.76 16.11 -23.72
CA PHE A 1014 -35.05 16.77 -22.61
C PHE A 1014 -34.76 15.74 -21.51
N ASP A 1015 -33.61 15.66 -20.84
CA ASP A 1015 -32.28 16.23 -21.09
C ASP A 1015 -31.28 15.51 -20.15
N VAL A 1016 -30.35 14.76 -20.72
CA VAL A 1016 -29.16 14.23 -19.99
C VAL A 1016 -27.89 14.92 -20.52
N ALA A 1017 -28.04 15.98 -21.32
CA ALA A 1017 -26.96 16.59 -22.07
C ALA A 1017 -25.90 17.34 -21.25
N PRO A 1018 -26.13 17.86 -20.02
CA PRO A 1018 -25.04 18.59 -19.36
C PRO A 1018 -23.92 17.68 -18.81
N LEU A 1019 -24.24 16.43 -18.44
CA LEU A 1019 -23.28 15.47 -17.86
C LEU A 1019 -22.86 14.36 -18.84
N LEU A 1020 -23.70 14.00 -19.81
CA LEU A 1020 -23.32 13.09 -20.91
C LEU A 1020 -22.88 13.82 -22.19
N GLY A 1021 -23.08 15.14 -22.28
CA GLY A 1021 -22.79 15.96 -23.46
C GLY A 1021 -21.57 16.88 -23.34
N SER A 1022 -20.80 16.83 -22.25
CA SER A 1022 -19.43 17.35 -22.34
C SER A 1022 -18.63 16.39 -23.24
N ALA A 1023 -18.39 16.87 -24.47
CA ALA A 1023 -17.65 16.18 -25.51
C ALA A 1023 -16.16 15.93 -25.16
N THR A 1024 -15.77 16.09 -23.89
CA THR A 1024 -14.43 15.86 -23.37
C THR A 1024 -14.26 14.47 -22.74
N TYR A 1025 -15.32 13.80 -22.28
CA TYR A 1025 -15.19 12.50 -21.58
C TYR A 1025 -15.48 11.26 -22.44
N LEU A 1026 -16.32 11.38 -23.48
CA LEU A 1026 -16.67 10.26 -24.39
C LEU A 1026 -15.93 10.27 -25.74
N SER A 1027 -15.35 11.42 -26.13
CA SER A 1027 -14.59 11.55 -27.38
C SER A 1027 -13.20 10.92 -27.31
N SER A 1028 -12.58 10.87 -26.13
CA SER A 1028 -11.31 10.17 -25.90
C SER A 1028 -11.43 8.64 -26.00
N TYR A 1029 -12.65 8.10 -25.93
CA TYR A 1029 -12.93 6.67 -26.04
C TYR A 1029 -13.38 6.24 -27.44
N LYS A 1030 -13.99 7.12 -28.23
CA LYS A 1030 -14.50 6.79 -29.59
C LYS A 1030 -13.53 7.11 -30.74
N SER A 1031 -12.50 7.94 -30.55
CA SER A 1031 -11.58 8.29 -31.66
C SER A 1031 -10.63 7.15 -32.07
N SER A 1032 -10.71 5.97 -31.45
CA SER A 1032 -9.81 4.85 -31.73
C SER A 1032 -10.28 3.84 -32.79
N LYS A 1033 -11.45 4.00 -33.46
CA LYS A 1033 -11.93 2.92 -34.37
C LYS A 1033 -12.85 3.22 -35.57
N LYS A 1034 -12.95 4.45 -36.11
CA LYS A 1034 -13.69 4.69 -37.37
C LYS A 1034 -12.91 5.51 -38.39
N VAL A 1035 -12.10 4.83 -39.21
CA VAL A 1035 -11.99 5.06 -40.66
C VAL A 1035 -11.75 3.70 -41.32
N SER A 1036 -12.80 3.09 -41.86
CA SER A 1036 -12.79 2.35 -43.14
C SER A 1036 -14.12 1.63 -43.36
N LYS A 1037 -14.62 1.79 -44.60
CA LYS A 1037 -15.87 1.29 -45.20
C LYS A 1037 -17.12 2.10 -44.89
N GLU A 1038 -17.83 2.65 -45.85
CA GLU A 1038 -17.78 2.67 -47.33
C GLU A 1038 -18.79 3.77 -47.73
N ASP A 1039 -18.63 4.40 -48.90
CA ASP A 1039 -19.74 4.65 -49.83
C ASP A 1039 -19.18 5.33 -51.09
N ASP A 1040 -19.18 4.54 -52.16
CA ASP A 1040 -19.20 4.97 -53.54
C ASP A 1040 -20.69 5.12 -53.96
N ASP A 1041 -20.95 5.97 -54.95
CA ASP A 1041 -22.22 6.19 -55.67
C ASP A 1041 -23.38 6.96 -54.99
N SER A 1042 -23.54 8.25 -55.34
CA SER A 1042 -24.38 8.67 -56.49
C SER A 1042 -24.90 10.13 -56.40
N LEU A 1043 -24.47 10.93 -57.38
CA LEU A 1043 -25.21 11.93 -58.19
C LEU A 1043 -26.35 12.75 -57.55
N VAL A 1044 -26.08 14.03 -57.28
CA VAL A 1044 -26.60 15.26 -57.95
C VAL A 1044 -26.19 16.49 -57.13
#